data_AF-A0A7Y8HTC7-F1
#
_entry.id   AF-A0A7Y8HTC7-F1
#
_cell.length_a   1.000
_cell.length_b   1.000
_cell.length_c   1.000
_cell.angle_alpha   90.00
_cell.angle_beta   90.00
_cell.angle_gamma   90.00
#
_symmetry.space_group_name_H-M   'P 1'
#
loop_
_entity.id
_entity.type
_entity.pdbx_description
1 polymer ?
#
loop_
_entity_poly.entity_id
_entity_poly.type
_entity_poly.pdbx_seq_one_letter_code
_entity_poly.pdbx_strand_id
1 'polypeptide(L)'
;MRYFICLFILIFFLSLPAYAEETDCKAYLKEGKIALDNSQYKEAIKRLSEAVKGCAPLDDYALFWLSEAYHDVGNYKESLKVIRDLLNNYQDTPLIKQARIREITEASEISEENIEKLYESYIIDYPNDQRMKYLYAKFLIQNGNKSKAKEFFKDLYISAGPYSSAAFNELKSDDISTEDIIERSSNLIDRMQYTKAEDELRAIIIKDNEKLQNQIYKNLGISLFKQKKYKEAAEIFAKAHERYWEIRSLYRAGEKETVNSSLKELLDNGDNRMASILISLAADRRREGKIDEALSLYQSIIEKYPSESEDALWGIGWTYYLTGAYDKASEIFTKLYDTYKDSRYLYWHARSIEVAGGDAKQMYHSLIEKGRNFYGAMTHVKGLLSSALSEHEKIKLANDIVPVTKNTLPEKKNERIDTLFSIGFSKEALMELNYLARNPDSIEDVLYACNKFNELKEYRYSVGLAVKVPYNEKMHPYLYPLAYLEIIESLAKKYDIEPLIVLSIVREESRFNPEARSPAGAIGLMQLMPSTAKRFDSILKLNINNMHDIFDIEKNLKIGIYYLNYLIKEFGSYAYAIAAYNAGEQTVKRWTQNANYKSVDEFIEDIPYIETKNYVKRVINTFFEYALFSPAGVSRKTISFEML
;
A
#
# COMPACT_ATOMS: atom_id res chain seq x y z
N MET A 1 13.25 23.98 -87.14
CA MET A 1 11.97 24.64 -86.86
C MET A 1 11.88 24.84 -85.34
N ARG A 2 11.94 26.11 -84.88
CA ARG A 2 11.44 26.71 -83.61
C ARG A 2 11.56 25.90 -82.29
N TYR A 3 12.40 26.27 -81.30
CA TYR A 3 12.38 27.41 -80.31
C TYR A 3 11.51 27.21 -79.04
N PHE A 4 12.07 27.67 -77.90
CA PHE A 4 11.55 27.93 -76.52
C PHE A 4 11.62 26.78 -75.50
N ILE A 5 12.53 26.76 -74.50
CA ILE A 5 12.75 27.63 -73.30
C ILE A 5 11.62 27.52 -72.26
N CYS A 6 11.93 26.93 -71.10
CA CYS A 6 11.69 27.56 -69.79
C CYS A 6 12.52 26.90 -68.69
N LEU A 7 13.30 27.76 -68.02
CA LEU A 7 14.13 27.54 -66.85
C LEU A 7 13.23 27.58 -65.60
N PHE A 8 13.39 26.66 -64.65
CA PHE A 8 13.15 26.99 -63.23
C PHE A 8 14.10 26.20 -62.34
N ILE A 9 15.03 26.94 -61.75
CA ILE A 9 15.84 26.56 -60.60
C ILE A 9 14.91 26.54 -59.38
N LEU A 10 14.91 25.46 -58.61
CA LEU A 10 14.46 25.48 -57.22
C LEU A 10 15.31 24.52 -56.38
N ILE A 11 16.42 25.09 -55.88
CA ILE A 11 16.90 25.00 -54.50
C ILE A 11 16.52 23.70 -53.76
N PHE A 12 17.43 22.73 -53.78
CA PHE A 12 17.53 21.72 -52.71
C PHE A 12 18.26 22.37 -51.53
N PHE A 13 17.52 22.89 -50.53
CA PHE A 13 18.12 23.19 -49.23
C PHE A 13 18.15 21.90 -48.40
N LEU A 14 19.38 21.56 -48.01
CA LEU A 14 19.75 20.59 -46.99
C LEU A 14 18.91 20.75 -45.72
N SER A 15 18.24 19.67 -45.31
CA SER A 15 17.80 19.44 -43.94
C SER A 15 18.43 18.13 -43.43
N LEU A 16 19.74 18.15 -43.22
CA LEU A 16 20.54 17.08 -42.60
C LEU A 16 21.45 17.47 -41.41
N PRO A 17 21.47 18.68 -40.79
CA PRO A 17 22.30 18.91 -39.59
C PRO A 17 21.74 18.26 -38.31
N ALA A 18 20.43 18.38 -38.08
CA ALA A 18 19.84 18.09 -36.76
C ALA A 18 19.97 16.62 -36.33
N TYR A 19 19.83 15.68 -37.27
CA TYR A 19 19.85 14.24 -36.95
C TYR A 19 21.25 13.72 -36.62
N ALA A 20 22.31 14.31 -37.19
CA ALA A 20 23.69 13.91 -36.94
C ALA A 20 24.21 14.46 -35.60
N GLU A 21 23.88 15.71 -35.27
CA GLU A 21 24.24 16.33 -33.98
C GLU A 21 23.56 15.63 -32.79
N GLU A 22 22.29 15.21 -32.96
CA GLU A 22 21.53 14.52 -31.90
C GLU A 22 22.06 13.09 -31.60
N THR A 23 22.59 12.39 -32.60
CA THR A 23 23.27 11.10 -32.38
C THR A 23 24.60 11.26 -31.66
N ASP A 24 25.34 12.33 -31.96
CA ASP A 24 26.66 12.58 -31.37
C ASP A 24 26.56 13.03 -29.91
N CYS A 25 25.58 13.87 -29.56
CA CYS A 25 25.41 14.34 -28.17
C CYS A 25 25.02 13.20 -27.21
N LYS A 26 24.12 12.28 -27.63
CA LYS A 26 23.75 11.09 -26.84
C LYS A 26 24.93 10.14 -26.64
N ALA A 27 25.82 10.03 -27.64
CA ALA A 27 27.06 9.28 -27.52
C ALA A 27 28.02 9.93 -26.51
N TYR A 28 28.23 11.26 -26.59
CA TYR A 28 29.04 11.99 -25.62
C TYR A 28 28.49 11.90 -24.19
N LEU A 29 27.18 12.03 -24.03
CA LEU A 29 26.52 11.86 -22.74
C LEU A 29 26.79 10.45 -22.18
N LYS A 30 26.63 9.44 -23.03
CA LYS A 30 26.85 8.05 -22.66
C LYS A 30 28.29 7.77 -22.25
N GLU A 31 29.24 8.12 -23.11
CA GLU A 31 30.68 7.97 -22.87
C GLU A 31 31.12 8.73 -21.62
N GLY A 32 30.62 9.95 -21.45
CA GLY A 32 30.93 10.80 -20.31
C GLY A 32 30.49 10.22 -18.97
N LYS A 33 29.26 9.69 -18.91
CA LYS A 33 28.75 9.01 -17.71
C LYS A 33 29.48 7.69 -17.44
N ILE A 34 29.80 6.90 -18.46
CA ILE A 34 30.61 5.68 -18.30
C ILE A 34 32.01 6.02 -17.76
N ALA A 35 32.64 7.08 -18.28
CA ALA A 35 33.93 7.56 -17.78
C ALA A 35 33.81 8.01 -16.33
N LEU A 36 32.74 8.74 -15.97
CA LEU A 36 32.47 9.16 -14.60
C LEU A 36 32.34 7.97 -13.64
N ASP A 37 31.53 6.96 -14.00
CA ASP A 37 31.31 5.76 -13.19
C ASP A 37 32.59 4.91 -13.02
N ASN A 38 33.52 5.00 -13.98
CA ASN A 38 34.83 4.35 -13.92
C ASN A 38 35.93 5.24 -13.29
N SER A 39 35.55 6.34 -12.65
CA SER A 39 36.47 7.32 -12.04
C SER A 39 37.49 7.93 -13.02
N GLN A 40 37.18 7.96 -14.32
CA GLN A 40 37.99 8.57 -15.37
C GLN A 40 37.60 10.04 -15.57
N TYR A 41 37.70 10.84 -14.50
CA TYR A 41 37.06 12.16 -14.41
C TYR A 41 37.49 13.17 -15.47
N LYS A 42 38.76 13.15 -15.91
CA LYS A 42 39.23 14.05 -16.99
C LYS A 42 38.55 13.75 -18.32
N GLU A 43 38.35 12.47 -18.63
CA GLU A 43 37.62 12.06 -19.84
C GLU A 43 36.13 12.34 -19.68
N ALA A 44 35.57 12.11 -18.49
CA ALA A 44 34.19 12.47 -18.18
C ALA A 44 33.93 13.96 -18.42
N ILE A 45 34.77 14.85 -17.89
CA ILE A 45 34.68 16.31 -18.12
C ILE A 45 34.73 16.64 -19.61
N LYS A 46 35.66 16.03 -20.35
CA LYS A 46 35.80 16.27 -21.79
C LYS A 46 34.53 15.89 -22.55
N ARG A 47 34.00 14.70 -22.30
CA ARG A 47 32.80 14.17 -23.01
C ARG A 47 31.54 14.89 -22.59
N LEU A 48 31.33 15.10 -21.30
CA LEU A 48 30.13 15.78 -20.78
C LEU A 48 30.11 17.27 -21.18
N SER A 49 31.27 17.93 -21.29
CA SER A 49 31.35 19.28 -21.86
C SER A 49 30.89 19.35 -23.31
N GLU A 50 31.09 18.30 -24.12
CA GLU A 50 30.54 18.23 -25.47
C GLU A 50 29.04 17.93 -25.45
N ALA A 51 28.58 17.04 -24.55
CA ALA A 51 27.15 16.75 -24.40
C ALA A 51 26.32 17.98 -24.00
N VAL A 52 26.83 18.85 -23.12
CA VAL A 52 26.15 20.08 -22.68
C VAL A 52 25.89 21.07 -23.83
N LYS A 53 26.54 20.93 -24.99
CA LYS A 53 26.34 21.84 -26.14
C LYS A 53 25.03 21.62 -26.89
N GLY A 54 24.25 20.58 -26.57
CA GLY A 54 22.95 20.34 -27.20
C GLY A 54 22.48 18.88 -27.11
N CYS A 55 22.28 18.38 -25.89
CA CYS A 55 21.76 17.04 -25.63
C CYS A 55 20.29 17.07 -25.23
N ALA A 56 19.48 17.94 -25.83
CA ALA A 56 18.04 18.00 -25.57
C ALA A 56 17.37 16.65 -25.88
N PRO A 57 16.42 16.19 -25.05
CA PRO A 57 15.91 16.86 -23.85
C PRO A 57 16.68 16.54 -22.55
N LEU A 58 17.89 15.98 -22.58
CA LEU A 58 18.67 15.49 -21.41
C LEU A 58 19.86 16.39 -21.00
N ASP A 59 19.87 17.67 -21.40
CA ASP A 59 20.96 18.61 -21.07
C ASP A 59 21.20 18.75 -19.56
N ASP A 60 20.14 18.64 -18.76
CA ASP A 60 20.20 18.68 -17.29
C ASP A 60 21.01 17.52 -16.70
N TYR A 61 20.93 16.31 -17.26
CA TYR A 61 21.80 15.21 -16.86
C TYR A 61 23.26 15.47 -17.25
N ALA A 62 23.49 16.04 -18.43
CA ALA A 62 24.84 16.39 -18.87
C ALA A 62 25.48 17.40 -17.90
N LEU A 63 24.74 18.44 -17.51
CA LEU A 63 25.18 19.42 -16.52
C LEU A 63 25.40 18.79 -15.15
N PHE A 64 24.45 17.98 -14.67
CA PHE A 64 24.56 17.34 -13.35
C PHE A 64 25.80 16.45 -13.25
N TRP A 65 26.02 15.57 -14.23
CA TRP A 65 27.19 14.69 -14.25
C TRP A 65 28.49 15.44 -14.51
N LEU A 66 28.46 16.54 -15.27
CA LEU A 66 29.64 17.39 -15.45
C LEU A 66 30.04 18.04 -14.12
N SER A 67 29.06 18.49 -13.32
CA SER A 67 29.30 18.95 -11.96
C SER A 67 29.90 17.84 -11.08
N GLU A 68 29.37 16.61 -11.12
CA GLU A 68 29.98 15.46 -10.41
C GLU A 68 31.44 15.23 -10.83
N ALA A 69 31.73 15.26 -12.13
CA ALA A 69 33.09 15.07 -12.63
C ALA A 69 34.05 16.19 -12.19
N TYR A 70 33.59 17.44 -12.15
CA TYR A 70 34.38 18.57 -11.64
C TYR A 70 34.63 18.46 -10.14
N HIS A 71 33.63 18.01 -9.37
CA HIS A 71 33.77 17.75 -7.95
C HIS A 71 34.90 16.75 -7.67
N ASP A 72 34.88 15.62 -8.37
CA ASP A 72 35.78 14.50 -8.10
C ASP A 72 37.25 14.81 -8.48
N VAL A 73 37.50 15.83 -9.31
CA VAL A 73 38.86 16.37 -9.55
C VAL A 73 39.22 17.53 -8.62
N GLY A 74 38.37 17.87 -7.65
CA GLY A 74 38.57 18.97 -6.70
C GLY A 74 38.31 20.36 -7.27
N ASN A 75 37.67 20.48 -8.43
CA ASN A 75 37.33 21.76 -9.06
C ASN A 75 35.92 22.23 -8.66
N TYR A 76 35.73 22.50 -7.38
CA TYR A 76 34.45 22.86 -6.79
C TYR A 76 33.86 24.15 -7.36
N LYS A 77 34.70 25.10 -7.80
CA LYS A 77 34.25 26.36 -8.40
C LYS A 77 33.56 26.14 -9.76
N GLU A 78 34.15 25.33 -10.64
CA GLU A 78 33.50 25.00 -11.92
C GLU A 78 32.29 24.09 -11.70
N SER A 79 32.37 23.14 -10.76
CA SER A 79 31.21 22.32 -10.39
C SER A 79 30.03 23.18 -9.93
N LEU A 80 30.26 24.15 -9.04
CA LEU A 80 29.24 25.08 -8.55
C LEU A 80 28.65 25.93 -9.66
N LYS A 81 29.46 26.37 -10.62
CA LYS A 81 28.98 27.12 -11.78
C LYS A 81 28.03 26.26 -12.62
N VAL A 82 28.46 25.04 -12.98
CA VAL A 82 27.68 24.12 -13.79
C VAL A 82 26.36 23.73 -13.11
N ILE A 83 26.36 23.48 -11.79
CA ILE A 83 25.14 23.11 -11.09
C ILE A 83 24.15 24.28 -10.98
N ARG A 84 24.65 25.52 -10.86
CA ARG A 84 23.80 26.72 -10.91
C ARG A 84 23.21 26.95 -12.30
N ASP A 85 23.95 26.63 -13.36
CA ASP A 85 23.41 26.65 -14.73
C ASP A 85 22.25 25.65 -14.87
N LEU A 86 22.33 24.48 -14.24
CA LEU A 86 21.21 23.53 -14.18
C LEU A 86 20.01 24.14 -13.44
N LEU A 87 20.22 24.63 -12.22
CA LEU A 87 19.16 25.17 -11.36
C LEU A 87 18.43 26.37 -11.99
N ASN A 88 19.14 27.19 -12.76
CA ASN A 88 18.56 28.36 -13.41
C ASN A 88 17.74 28.02 -14.65
N ASN A 89 18.14 26.99 -15.42
CA ASN A 89 17.56 26.71 -16.72
C ASN A 89 16.57 25.53 -16.73
N TYR A 90 16.60 24.65 -15.73
CA TYR A 90 15.81 23.40 -15.70
C TYR A 90 15.06 23.24 -14.37
N GLN A 91 14.04 24.07 -14.12
CA GLN A 91 13.33 24.07 -12.83
C GLN A 91 12.42 22.84 -12.63
N ASP A 92 11.93 22.25 -13.72
CA ASP A 92 11.02 21.09 -13.71
C ASP A 92 11.73 19.72 -13.77
N THR A 93 13.07 19.71 -13.67
CA THR A 93 13.84 18.46 -13.70
C THR A 93 13.63 17.59 -12.46
N PRO A 94 13.54 16.25 -12.57
CA PRO A 94 13.58 15.38 -11.39
C PRO A 94 14.92 15.42 -10.64
N LEU A 95 15.98 16.00 -11.23
CA LEU A 95 17.27 16.20 -10.59
C LEU A 95 17.29 17.39 -9.61
N ILE A 96 16.25 18.22 -9.55
CA ILE A 96 16.29 19.51 -8.84
C ILE A 96 16.72 19.38 -7.39
N LYS A 97 16.23 18.34 -6.69
CA LYS A 97 16.59 18.06 -5.31
C LYS A 97 18.09 17.71 -5.18
N GLN A 98 18.59 16.85 -6.06
CA GLN A 98 20.00 16.43 -6.05
C GLN A 98 20.92 17.61 -6.41
N ALA A 99 20.50 18.44 -7.38
CA ALA A 99 21.23 19.62 -7.80
C ALA A 99 21.38 20.65 -6.67
N ARG A 100 20.34 20.87 -5.86
CA ARG A 100 20.44 21.77 -4.70
C ARG A 100 21.31 21.22 -3.57
N ILE A 101 21.28 19.91 -3.31
CA ILE A 101 22.24 19.27 -2.39
C ILE A 101 23.66 19.50 -2.89
N ARG A 102 23.89 19.32 -4.20
CA ARG A 102 25.19 19.52 -4.82
C ARG A 102 25.64 20.98 -4.74
N GLU A 103 24.76 21.95 -5.00
CA GLU A 103 25.04 23.38 -4.83
C GLU A 103 25.54 23.69 -3.42
N ILE A 104 24.80 23.26 -2.39
CA ILE A 104 25.21 23.45 -0.98
C ILE A 104 26.57 22.80 -0.70
N THR A 105 26.80 21.61 -1.25
CA THR A 105 28.04 20.88 -1.02
C THR A 105 29.23 21.61 -1.67
N GLU A 106 29.11 22.09 -2.91
CA GLU A 106 30.22 22.86 -3.53
C GLU A 106 30.43 24.22 -2.89
N ALA A 107 29.34 24.93 -2.55
CA ALA A 107 29.43 26.19 -1.82
C ALA A 107 30.14 26.02 -0.46
N SER A 108 29.97 24.86 0.20
CA SER A 108 30.70 24.51 1.43
C SER A 108 32.19 24.40 1.20
N GLU A 109 32.60 23.64 0.17
CA GLU A 109 34.01 23.38 -0.12
C GLU A 109 34.80 24.65 -0.47
N ILE A 110 34.15 25.63 -1.11
CA ILE A 110 34.79 26.91 -1.44
C ILE A 110 34.54 28.01 -0.39
N SER A 111 33.86 27.70 0.71
CA SER A 111 33.52 28.65 1.78
C SER A 111 32.77 29.89 1.28
N GLU A 112 31.74 29.70 0.43
CA GLU A 112 30.93 30.79 -0.08
C GLU A 112 30.14 31.48 1.06
N GLU A 113 30.11 32.82 1.05
CA GLU A 113 29.53 33.61 2.15
C GLU A 113 28.03 33.39 2.35
N ASN A 114 27.30 33.07 1.27
CA ASN A 114 25.84 32.93 1.28
C ASN A 114 25.34 31.51 1.66
N ILE A 115 26.21 30.63 2.13
CA ILE A 115 25.88 29.21 2.30
C ILE A 115 24.76 28.93 3.31
N GLU A 116 24.65 29.72 4.38
CA GLU A 116 23.56 29.57 5.34
C GLU A 116 22.20 29.75 4.67
N LYS A 117 22.08 30.72 3.75
CA LYS A 117 20.84 30.96 2.99
C LYS A 117 20.47 29.80 2.07
N LEU A 118 21.47 29.11 1.52
CA LEU A 118 21.25 27.91 0.69
C LEU A 118 20.66 26.78 1.53
N TYR A 119 21.21 26.52 2.72
CA TYR A 119 20.64 25.56 3.66
C TYR A 119 19.22 25.92 4.09
N GLU A 120 18.97 27.19 4.45
CA GLU A 120 17.65 27.68 4.86
C GLU A 120 16.61 27.47 3.76
N SER A 121 16.93 27.92 2.54
CA SER A 121 16.07 27.75 1.38
C SER A 121 15.81 26.26 1.08
N TYR A 122 16.83 25.40 1.20
CA TYR A 122 16.66 23.96 0.95
C TYR A 122 15.73 23.31 1.96
N ILE A 123 15.88 23.63 3.25
CA ILE A 123 15.08 23.02 4.31
C ILE A 123 13.63 23.51 4.26
N ILE A 124 13.38 24.73 3.78
CA ILE A 124 12.03 25.23 3.51
C ILE A 124 11.33 24.36 2.45
N ASP A 125 12.03 24.05 1.35
CA ASP A 125 11.45 23.28 0.24
C ASP A 125 11.43 21.77 0.51
N TYR A 126 12.36 21.28 1.35
CA TYR A 126 12.49 19.86 1.70
C TYR A 126 12.55 19.64 3.23
N PRO A 127 11.50 19.99 3.98
CA PRO A 127 11.52 19.96 5.46
C PRO A 127 11.66 18.54 6.04
N ASN A 128 11.40 17.50 5.24
CA ASN A 128 11.52 16.10 5.66
C ASN A 128 12.91 15.50 5.37
N ASP A 129 13.85 16.26 4.78
CA ASP A 129 15.20 15.79 4.50
C ASP A 129 16.09 15.83 5.75
N GLN A 130 16.04 14.74 6.51
CA GLN A 130 16.76 14.62 7.78
C GLN A 130 18.28 14.72 7.62
N ARG A 131 18.83 14.27 6.48
CA ARG A 131 20.27 14.34 6.21
C ARG A 131 20.70 15.80 6.10
N MET A 132 19.98 16.58 5.29
CA MET A 132 20.34 17.99 5.08
C MET A 132 20.09 18.85 6.32
N LYS A 133 19.03 18.55 7.10
CA LYS A 133 18.84 19.15 8.43
C LYS A 133 20.03 18.87 9.36
N TYR A 134 20.52 17.62 9.39
CA TYR A 134 21.67 17.24 10.22
C TYR A 134 22.95 17.96 9.78
N LEU A 135 23.22 18.02 8.47
CA LEU A 135 24.37 18.73 7.91
C LEU A 135 24.30 20.24 8.20
N TYR A 136 23.10 20.83 8.09
CA TYR A 136 22.91 22.24 8.45
C TYR A 136 23.18 22.51 9.93
N ALA A 137 22.69 21.64 10.82
CA ALA A 137 22.97 21.75 12.25
C ALA A 137 24.47 21.65 12.55
N LYS A 138 25.20 20.76 11.87
CA LYS A 138 26.67 20.66 11.97
C LYS A 138 27.38 21.92 11.47
N PHE A 139 26.95 22.46 10.33
CA PHE A 139 27.44 23.73 9.80
C PHE A 139 27.22 24.89 10.80
N LEU A 140 26.04 24.95 11.43
CA LEU A 140 25.72 25.97 12.44
C LEU A 140 26.63 25.87 13.68
N ILE A 141 26.95 24.66 14.16
CA ILE A 141 27.93 24.47 15.24
C ILE A 141 29.30 25.03 14.85
N GLN A 142 29.78 24.69 13.66
CA GLN A 142 31.11 25.11 13.18
C GLN A 142 31.22 26.65 13.09
N ASN A 143 30.11 27.32 12.77
CA ASN A 143 30.04 28.78 12.68
C ASN A 143 29.54 29.46 13.97
N GLY A 144 29.54 28.74 15.11
CA GLY A 144 29.27 29.31 16.42
C GLY A 144 27.79 29.47 16.80
N ASN A 145 26.85 29.17 15.90
CA ASN A 145 25.41 29.26 16.15
C ASN A 145 24.85 27.99 16.81
N LYS A 146 25.33 27.69 18.02
CA LYS A 146 24.96 26.47 18.76
C LYS A 146 23.48 26.41 19.15
N SER A 147 22.83 27.56 19.36
CA SER A 147 21.42 27.62 19.76
C SER A 147 20.50 27.13 18.63
N LYS A 148 20.68 27.65 17.41
CA LYS A 148 19.91 27.22 16.23
C LYS A 148 20.23 25.77 15.85
N ALA A 149 21.49 25.34 15.97
CA ALA A 149 21.87 23.95 15.74
C ALA A 149 21.15 22.97 16.69
N LYS A 150 21.03 23.32 17.97
CA LYS A 150 20.32 22.53 18.98
C LYS A 150 18.86 22.29 18.59
N GLU A 151 18.17 23.29 18.05
CA GLU A 151 16.78 23.13 17.61
C GLU A 151 16.65 22.05 16.52
N PHE A 152 17.55 22.04 15.53
CA PHE A 152 17.58 21.01 14.50
C PHE A 152 17.94 19.62 15.04
N PHE A 153 18.92 19.50 15.94
CA PHE A 153 19.23 18.20 16.54
C PHE A 153 18.07 17.66 17.37
N LYS A 154 17.37 18.54 18.11
CA LYS A 154 16.18 18.16 18.86
C LYS A 154 15.05 17.69 17.94
N ASP A 155 14.74 18.41 16.85
CA ASP A 155 13.77 17.97 15.83
C ASP A 155 14.13 16.57 15.25
N LEU A 156 15.39 16.37 14.88
CA LEU A 156 15.87 15.08 14.37
C LEU A 156 15.77 13.96 15.40
N TYR A 157 16.09 14.24 16.66
CA TYR A 157 15.92 13.29 17.77
C TYR A 157 14.45 12.91 17.91
N ILE A 158 13.54 13.88 18.01
CA ILE A 158 12.10 13.65 18.19
C ILE A 158 11.50 12.87 17.02
N SER A 159 11.97 13.10 15.80
CA SER A 159 11.46 12.43 14.60
C SER A 159 11.58 10.89 14.62
N ALA A 160 12.43 10.32 15.48
CA ALA A 160 12.74 8.89 15.54
C ALA A 160 13.18 8.28 14.18
N GLY A 161 13.75 9.10 13.30
CA GLY A 161 14.27 8.69 12.00
C GLY A 161 15.74 8.22 12.03
N PRO A 162 16.34 7.98 10.85
CA PRO A 162 17.71 7.45 10.73
C PRO A 162 18.79 8.32 11.40
N TYR A 163 18.60 9.63 11.47
CA TYR A 163 19.55 10.56 12.07
C TYR A 163 19.31 10.79 13.57
N SER A 164 18.30 10.16 14.15
CA SER A 164 17.88 10.42 15.51
C SER A 164 18.97 10.09 16.54
N SER A 165 19.65 8.94 16.41
CA SER A 165 20.76 8.58 17.32
C SER A 165 21.97 9.49 17.16
N ALA A 166 22.28 9.91 15.94
CA ALA A 166 23.38 10.84 15.68
C ALA A 166 23.07 12.23 16.27
N ALA A 167 21.83 12.69 16.16
CA ALA A 167 21.38 13.95 16.74
C ALA A 167 21.36 13.90 18.27
N PHE A 168 20.95 12.78 18.87
CA PHE A 168 20.98 12.57 20.31
C PHE A 168 22.38 12.77 20.92
N ASN A 169 23.44 12.31 20.22
CA ASN A 169 24.82 12.47 20.69
C ASN A 169 25.31 13.94 20.70
N GLU A 170 24.60 14.85 20.02
CA GLU A 170 24.89 16.28 20.00
C GLU A 170 24.07 17.06 21.04
N LEU A 171 23.12 16.41 21.70
CA LEU A 171 22.24 16.99 22.72
C LEU A 171 22.72 16.62 24.13
N LYS A 172 22.48 17.50 25.10
CA LYS A 172 22.62 17.22 26.53
C LYS A 172 21.29 16.71 27.08
N SER A 173 21.33 16.07 28.26
CA SER A 173 20.12 15.65 28.98
C SER A 173 19.13 16.81 29.17
N ASP A 174 19.65 17.99 29.50
CA ASP A 174 18.85 19.18 29.80
C ASP A 174 18.27 19.84 28.54
N ASP A 175 18.68 19.37 27.35
CA ASP A 175 18.14 19.82 26.07
C ASP A 175 16.85 19.07 25.69
N ILE A 176 16.56 17.95 26.33
CA ILE A 176 15.44 17.05 26.02
C ILE A 176 14.43 17.10 27.16
N SER A 177 13.24 17.60 26.87
CA SER A 177 12.15 17.65 27.85
C SER A 177 11.32 16.36 27.87
N THR A 178 10.46 16.22 28.87
CA THR A 178 9.49 15.12 28.94
C THR A 178 8.54 15.14 27.74
N GLU A 179 8.10 16.32 27.30
CA GLU A 179 7.26 16.49 26.10
C GLU A 179 7.96 15.96 24.84
N ASP A 180 9.26 16.22 24.68
CA ASP A 180 10.03 15.72 23.53
C ASP A 180 10.05 14.19 23.49
N ILE A 181 10.19 13.55 24.65
CA ILE A 181 10.18 12.08 24.76
C ILE A 181 8.79 11.52 24.47
N ILE A 182 7.72 12.21 24.88
CA ILE A 182 6.34 11.81 24.56
C ILE A 182 6.09 11.89 23.05
N GLU A 183 6.47 13.00 22.40
CA GLU A 183 6.33 13.18 20.96
C GLU A 183 7.16 12.14 20.18
N ARG A 184 8.41 11.94 20.61
CA ARG A 184 9.29 10.90 20.07
C ARG A 184 8.68 9.50 20.22
N SER A 185 8.09 9.19 21.37
CA SER A 185 7.44 7.90 21.61
C SER A 185 6.25 7.70 20.68
N SER A 186 5.48 8.75 20.38
CA SER A 186 4.44 8.71 19.33
C SER A 186 5.04 8.40 17.96
N ASN A 187 6.12 9.07 17.58
CA ASN A 187 6.83 8.81 16.31
C ASN A 187 7.41 7.38 16.24
N LEU A 188 7.87 6.83 17.36
CA LEU A 188 8.30 5.42 17.48
C LEU A 188 7.12 4.47 17.30
N ILE A 189 5.96 4.75 17.89
CA ILE A 189 4.73 3.96 17.72
C ILE A 189 4.28 3.96 16.26
N ASP A 190 4.29 5.10 15.59
CA ASP A 190 3.94 5.23 14.17
C ASP A 190 4.90 4.46 13.27
N ARG A 191 6.18 4.41 13.66
CA ARG A 191 7.22 3.57 13.04
C ARG A 191 7.22 2.11 13.52
N MET A 192 6.23 1.72 14.32
CA MET A 192 6.01 0.35 14.81
C MET A 192 7.14 -0.15 15.73
N GLN A 193 7.93 0.76 16.30
CA GLN A 193 8.99 0.49 17.27
C GLN A 193 8.43 0.48 18.69
N TYR A 194 7.39 -0.33 18.93
CA TYR A 194 6.60 -0.32 20.17
C TYR A 194 7.44 -0.62 21.43
N THR A 195 8.42 -1.51 21.34
CA THR A 195 9.30 -1.84 22.47
C THR A 195 10.18 -0.66 22.87
N LYS A 196 10.73 0.08 21.89
CA LYS A 196 11.53 1.29 22.19
C LYS A 196 10.66 2.39 22.79
N ALA A 197 9.45 2.59 22.25
CA ALA A 197 8.49 3.53 22.82
C ALA A 197 8.13 3.14 24.26
N GLU A 198 7.90 1.85 24.54
CA GLU A 198 7.67 1.34 25.89
C GLU A 198 8.85 1.65 26.82
N ASP A 199 10.08 1.37 26.40
CA ASP A 199 11.30 1.60 27.19
C ASP A 199 11.48 3.10 27.53
N GLU A 200 11.33 3.98 26.53
CA GLU A 200 11.46 5.43 26.70
C GLU A 200 10.37 6.00 27.63
N LEU A 201 9.10 5.58 27.47
CA LEU A 201 7.99 6.03 28.29
C LEU A 201 8.11 5.56 29.75
N ARG A 202 8.58 4.32 29.98
CA ARG A 202 8.84 3.81 31.34
C ARG A 202 9.99 4.55 32.02
N ALA A 203 10.98 5.05 31.29
CA ALA A 203 12.10 5.79 31.87
C ALA A 203 11.67 7.17 32.42
N ILE A 204 10.68 7.82 31.81
CA ILE A 204 10.20 9.15 32.22
C ILE A 204 9.05 9.13 33.23
N ILE A 205 8.31 8.01 33.32
CA ILE A 205 7.14 7.88 34.21
C ILE A 205 7.48 8.06 35.70
N ILE A 206 8.74 7.83 36.06
CA ILE A 206 9.27 7.94 37.43
C ILE A 206 9.69 9.39 37.77
N LYS A 207 9.86 10.25 36.76
CA LYS A 207 10.50 11.57 36.88
C LYS A 207 9.53 12.76 36.78
N ASP A 208 8.27 12.55 36.38
CA ASP A 208 7.34 13.64 36.06
C ASP A 208 6.45 14.09 37.24
N ASN A 209 6.13 15.39 37.30
CA ASN A 209 5.36 16.05 38.36
C ASN A 209 3.84 16.02 38.08
N GLU A 210 3.30 14.83 37.75
CA GLU A 210 1.87 14.55 37.48
C GLU A 210 1.26 15.18 36.20
N LYS A 211 1.78 16.30 35.69
CA LYS A 211 1.13 17.08 34.60
C LYS A 211 0.99 16.33 33.27
N LEU A 212 1.98 15.52 32.87
CA LEU A 212 1.97 14.80 31.59
C LEU A 212 1.69 13.30 31.76
N GLN A 213 1.44 12.85 32.99
CA GLN A 213 1.33 11.44 33.33
C GLN A 213 0.26 10.70 32.52
N ASN A 214 -0.88 11.34 32.26
CA ASN A 214 -1.94 10.79 31.42
C ASN A 214 -1.48 10.53 29.98
N GLN A 215 -0.69 11.44 29.38
CA GLN A 215 -0.17 11.26 28.02
C GLN A 215 0.86 10.14 27.97
N ILE A 216 1.74 10.05 28.98
CA ILE A 216 2.73 8.99 29.12
C ILE A 216 2.04 7.63 29.21
N TYR A 217 1.07 7.48 30.13
CA TYR A 217 0.32 6.23 30.28
C TYR A 217 -0.48 5.89 29.02
N LYS A 218 -1.09 6.87 28.35
CA LYS A 218 -1.82 6.63 27.10
C LYS A 218 -0.90 6.05 26.01
N ASN A 219 0.24 6.67 25.75
CA ASN A 219 1.20 6.18 24.74
C ASN A 219 1.80 4.82 25.14
N LEU A 220 2.02 4.60 26.43
CA LEU A 220 2.52 3.32 26.96
C LEU A 220 1.47 2.23 26.76
N GLY A 221 0.21 2.51 27.09
CA GLY A 221 -0.93 1.62 26.88
C GLY A 221 -1.08 1.24 25.41
N ILE A 222 -0.95 2.22 24.49
CA ILE A 222 -0.98 1.96 23.03
C ILE A 222 0.17 1.02 22.63
N SER A 223 1.39 1.31 23.10
CA SER A 223 2.57 0.49 22.81
C SER A 223 2.41 -0.96 23.31
N LEU A 224 1.87 -1.15 24.51
CA LEU A 224 1.58 -2.47 25.08
C LEU A 224 0.45 -3.20 24.34
N PHE A 225 -0.61 -2.48 23.99
CA PHE A 225 -1.74 -3.01 23.23
C PHE A 225 -1.30 -3.53 21.86
N LYS A 226 -0.45 -2.77 21.15
CA LYS A 226 0.12 -3.16 19.85
C LYS A 226 1.04 -4.38 19.96
N GLN A 227 1.72 -4.54 21.09
CA GLN A 227 2.48 -5.74 21.43
C GLN A 227 1.61 -6.92 21.91
N LYS A 228 0.28 -6.79 21.91
CA LYS A 228 -0.69 -7.80 22.41
C LYS A 228 -0.56 -8.12 23.89
N LYS A 229 0.09 -7.25 24.69
CA LYS A 229 0.14 -7.32 26.15
C LYS A 229 -1.15 -6.75 26.75
N TYR A 230 -2.29 -7.33 26.39
CA TYR A 230 -3.61 -6.72 26.59
C TYR A 230 -3.99 -6.50 28.06
N LYS A 231 -3.64 -7.42 28.97
CA LYS A 231 -3.93 -7.25 30.40
C LYS A 231 -3.20 -6.05 30.99
N GLU A 232 -1.89 -5.97 30.74
CA GLU A 232 -1.07 -4.85 31.19
C GLU A 232 -1.49 -3.53 30.53
N ALA A 233 -1.82 -3.56 29.23
CA ALA A 233 -2.35 -2.38 28.54
C ALA A 233 -3.62 -1.86 29.22
N ALA A 234 -4.53 -2.74 29.64
CA ALA A 234 -5.75 -2.34 30.36
C ALA A 234 -5.42 -1.61 31.67
N GLU A 235 -4.52 -2.18 32.49
CA GLU A 235 -4.08 -1.54 33.74
C GLU A 235 -3.45 -0.16 33.51
N ILE A 236 -2.67 -0.02 32.44
CA ILE A 236 -2.05 1.25 32.06
C ILE A 236 -3.09 2.26 31.55
N PHE A 237 -4.06 1.85 30.74
CA PHE A 237 -5.14 2.73 30.28
C PHE A 237 -6.06 3.18 31.40
N ALA A 238 -6.28 2.33 32.42
CA ALA A 238 -7.01 2.73 33.63
C ALA A 238 -6.30 3.88 34.35
N LYS A 239 -4.95 3.83 34.46
CA LYS A 239 -4.14 4.93 35.02
C LYS A 239 -4.16 6.19 34.15
N ALA A 240 -4.33 6.05 32.83
CA ALA A 240 -4.48 7.16 31.90
C ALA A 240 -5.90 7.77 31.87
N HIS A 241 -6.86 7.20 32.63
CA HIS A 241 -8.29 7.50 32.52
C HIS A 241 -8.86 7.30 31.09
N GLU A 242 -8.27 6.40 30.30
CA GLU A 242 -8.70 6.08 28.93
C GLU A 242 -9.62 4.85 28.92
N ARG A 243 -10.84 5.02 29.44
CA ARG A 243 -11.81 3.94 29.69
C ARG A 243 -12.11 3.08 28.46
N TYR A 244 -12.24 3.71 27.28
CA TYR A 244 -12.45 2.98 26.02
C TYR A 244 -11.33 1.97 25.74
N TRP A 245 -10.08 2.41 25.86
CA TRP A 245 -8.92 1.57 25.58
C TRP A 245 -8.69 0.51 26.65
N GLU A 246 -8.99 0.82 27.91
CA GLU A 246 -9.01 -0.17 29.00
C GLU A 246 -9.98 -1.32 28.68
N ILE A 247 -11.25 -1.00 28.42
CA ILE A 247 -12.28 -2.02 28.14
C ILE A 247 -11.99 -2.78 26.86
N ARG A 248 -11.51 -2.08 25.81
CA ARG A 248 -11.06 -2.74 24.57
C ARG A 248 -9.92 -3.71 24.84
N SER A 249 -8.99 -3.36 25.72
CA SER A 249 -7.87 -4.23 26.10
C SER A 249 -8.35 -5.44 26.89
N LEU A 250 -9.25 -5.27 27.86
CA LEU A 250 -9.86 -6.38 28.62
C LEU A 250 -10.63 -7.34 27.69
N TYR A 251 -11.44 -6.80 26.78
CA TYR A 251 -12.15 -7.59 25.77
C TYR A 251 -11.19 -8.44 24.93
N ARG A 252 -10.09 -7.83 24.46
CA ARG A 252 -9.06 -8.52 23.66
C ARG A 252 -8.22 -9.51 24.48
N ALA A 253 -8.10 -9.30 25.78
CA ALA A 253 -7.48 -10.24 26.72
C ALA A 253 -8.36 -11.48 27.01
N GLY A 254 -9.64 -11.45 26.61
CA GLY A 254 -10.59 -12.52 26.89
C GLY A 254 -11.25 -12.42 28.27
N GLU A 255 -11.13 -11.28 28.96
CA GLU A 255 -11.71 -11.01 30.29
C GLU A 255 -13.22 -10.71 30.18
N LYS A 256 -13.98 -11.65 29.61
CA LYS A 256 -15.41 -11.49 29.28
C LYS A 256 -16.25 -11.16 30.50
N GLU A 257 -15.98 -11.77 31.64
CA GLU A 257 -16.74 -11.54 32.88
C GLU A 257 -16.61 -10.10 33.36
N THR A 258 -15.38 -9.58 33.40
CA THR A 258 -15.09 -8.19 33.75
C THR A 258 -15.81 -7.23 32.80
N VAL A 259 -15.68 -7.43 31.49
CA VAL A 259 -16.34 -6.57 30.49
C VAL A 259 -17.86 -6.61 30.63
N ASN A 260 -18.43 -7.80 30.84
CA ASN A 260 -19.88 -7.96 31.02
C ASN A 260 -20.38 -7.30 32.30
N SER A 261 -19.60 -7.34 33.39
CA SER A 261 -19.96 -6.65 34.65
C SER A 261 -20.05 -5.13 34.49
N SER A 262 -19.30 -4.57 33.54
CA SER A 262 -19.33 -3.15 33.18
C SER A 262 -20.40 -2.79 32.15
N LEU A 263 -21.23 -3.73 31.64
CA LEU A 263 -22.12 -3.47 30.50
C LEU A 263 -23.06 -2.27 30.70
N LYS A 264 -23.64 -2.13 31.89
CA LYS A 264 -24.52 -1.00 32.22
C LYS A 264 -23.76 0.32 32.18
N GLU A 265 -22.57 0.35 32.79
CA GLU A 265 -21.68 1.51 32.75
C GLU A 265 -21.30 1.87 31.30
N LEU A 266 -20.99 0.86 30.48
CA LEU A 266 -20.62 1.05 29.07
C LEU A 266 -21.75 1.70 28.27
N LEU A 267 -23.00 1.25 28.46
CA LEU A 267 -24.18 1.80 27.78
C LEU A 267 -24.50 3.24 28.19
N ASP A 268 -24.18 3.62 29.44
CA ASP A 268 -24.43 4.96 29.97
C ASP A 268 -23.20 5.89 29.90
N ASN A 269 -22.09 5.43 29.32
CA ASN A 269 -20.78 6.12 29.35
C ASN A 269 -20.74 7.41 28.50
N GLY A 270 -21.57 7.51 27.45
CA GLY A 270 -21.61 8.67 26.54
C GLY A 270 -20.45 8.78 25.54
N ASP A 271 -19.40 7.96 25.64
CA ASP A 271 -18.35 7.88 24.63
C ASP A 271 -18.78 6.99 23.45
N ASN A 272 -19.00 7.60 22.27
CA ASN A 272 -19.44 6.89 21.06
C ASN A 272 -18.50 5.75 20.65
N ARG A 273 -17.21 5.81 21.02
CA ARG A 273 -16.25 4.73 20.72
C ARG A 273 -16.69 3.41 21.34
N MET A 274 -17.38 3.45 22.49
CA MET A 274 -17.85 2.25 23.22
C MET A 274 -18.80 1.39 22.40
N ALA A 275 -19.58 1.98 21.49
CA ALA A 275 -20.52 1.25 20.65
C ALA A 275 -19.86 0.11 19.87
N SER A 276 -18.64 0.32 19.35
CA SER A 276 -17.89 -0.72 18.65
C SER A 276 -17.63 -1.98 19.50
N ILE A 277 -17.42 -1.80 20.81
CA ILE A 277 -17.23 -2.90 21.77
C ILE A 277 -18.59 -3.55 22.07
N LEU A 278 -19.63 -2.74 22.29
CA LEU A 278 -21.00 -3.22 22.55
C LEU A 278 -21.55 -4.04 21.37
N ILE A 279 -21.31 -3.61 20.13
CA ILE A 279 -21.64 -4.37 18.90
C ILE A 279 -20.92 -5.71 18.88
N SER A 280 -19.65 -5.74 19.27
CA SER A 280 -18.86 -6.97 19.36
C SER A 280 -19.40 -7.92 20.43
N LEU A 281 -19.80 -7.39 21.60
CA LEU A 281 -20.43 -8.15 22.68
C LEU A 281 -21.79 -8.70 22.25
N ALA A 282 -22.63 -7.91 21.59
CA ALA A 282 -23.92 -8.37 21.06
C ALA A 282 -23.72 -9.50 20.03
N ALA A 283 -22.72 -9.38 19.15
CA ALA A 283 -22.36 -10.44 18.21
C ALA A 283 -21.85 -11.71 18.92
N ASP A 284 -21.11 -11.57 20.01
CA ASP A 284 -20.69 -12.70 20.84
C ASP A 284 -21.88 -13.38 21.51
N ARG A 285 -22.84 -12.63 22.06
CA ARG A 285 -24.09 -13.19 22.62
C ARG A 285 -24.87 -14.00 21.59
N ARG A 286 -24.99 -13.48 20.36
CA ARG A 286 -25.62 -14.23 19.26
C ARG A 286 -24.88 -15.54 19.00
N ARG A 287 -23.54 -15.51 18.89
CA ARG A 287 -22.72 -16.71 18.66
C ARG A 287 -22.78 -17.71 19.82
N GLU A 288 -23.02 -17.24 21.04
CA GLU A 288 -23.27 -18.05 22.24
C GLU A 288 -24.71 -18.62 22.28
N GLY A 289 -25.55 -18.34 21.27
CA GLY A 289 -26.95 -18.78 21.23
C GLY A 289 -27.92 -17.94 22.07
N LYS A 290 -27.43 -16.86 22.69
CA LYS A 290 -28.21 -15.94 23.53
C LYS A 290 -28.88 -14.86 22.67
N ILE A 291 -29.82 -15.29 21.83
CA ILE A 291 -30.42 -14.46 20.78
C ILE A 291 -31.15 -13.24 21.36
N ASP A 292 -31.96 -13.43 22.40
CA ASP A 292 -32.72 -12.33 23.02
C ASP A 292 -31.80 -11.29 23.68
N GLU A 293 -30.73 -11.75 24.36
CA GLU A 293 -29.72 -10.85 24.93
C GLU A 293 -29.02 -10.04 23.83
N ALA A 294 -28.69 -10.67 22.70
CA ALA A 294 -28.06 -9.99 21.56
C ALA A 294 -28.97 -8.92 20.95
N LEU A 295 -30.23 -9.27 20.66
CA LEU A 295 -31.21 -8.35 20.08
C LEU A 295 -31.51 -7.18 21.03
N SER A 296 -31.68 -7.46 22.33
CA SER A 296 -31.88 -6.41 23.34
C SER A 296 -30.69 -5.46 23.39
N LEU A 297 -29.46 -5.97 23.34
CA LEU A 297 -28.27 -5.13 23.37
C LEU A 297 -28.13 -4.27 22.12
N TYR A 298 -28.42 -4.81 20.92
CA TYR A 298 -28.46 -4.01 19.70
C TYR A 298 -29.50 -2.89 19.76
N GLN A 299 -30.69 -3.15 20.31
CA GLN A 299 -31.69 -2.11 20.49
C GLN A 299 -31.21 -1.01 21.46
N SER A 300 -30.61 -1.40 22.59
CA SER A 300 -30.01 -0.43 23.52
C SER A 300 -28.92 0.41 22.85
N ILE A 301 -28.13 -0.16 21.93
CA ILE A 301 -27.14 0.59 21.16
C ILE A 301 -27.82 1.63 20.25
N ILE A 302 -28.90 1.28 19.55
CA ILE A 302 -29.65 2.23 18.70
C ILE A 302 -30.18 3.41 19.53
N GLU A 303 -30.72 3.13 20.72
CA GLU A 303 -31.27 4.15 21.62
C GLU A 303 -30.18 5.05 22.22
N LYS A 304 -29.07 4.48 22.67
CA LYS A 304 -28.01 5.19 23.40
C LYS A 304 -26.95 5.80 22.50
N TYR A 305 -26.73 5.22 21.32
CA TYR A 305 -25.73 5.62 20.32
C TYR A 305 -26.35 5.72 18.92
N PRO A 306 -27.21 6.73 18.65
CA PRO A 306 -27.90 6.83 17.38
C PRO A 306 -26.98 6.89 16.15
N SER A 307 -25.74 7.41 16.30
CA SER A 307 -24.73 7.43 15.22
C SER A 307 -24.28 6.04 14.77
N GLU A 308 -24.52 5.01 15.59
CA GLU A 308 -24.09 3.63 15.38
C GLU A 308 -25.29 2.73 15.03
N SER A 309 -26.45 3.34 14.73
CA SER A 309 -27.67 2.62 14.40
C SER A 309 -27.53 1.71 13.18
N GLU A 310 -26.68 2.09 12.21
CA GLU A 310 -26.42 1.29 11.02
C GLU A 310 -25.88 -0.10 11.39
N ASP A 311 -24.79 -0.14 12.15
CA ASP A 311 -24.13 -1.39 12.54
C ASP A 311 -24.98 -2.21 13.52
N ALA A 312 -25.73 -1.55 14.40
CA ALA A 312 -26.65 -2.22 15.31
C ALA A 312 -27.85 -2.84 14.57
N LEU A 313 -28.46 -2.12 13.62
CA LEU A 313 -29.52 -2.65 12.76
C LEU A 313 -29.00 -3.78 11.89
N TRP A 314 -27.79 -3.64 11.33
CA TRP A 314 -27.12 -4.72 10.63
C TRP A 314 -26.98 -5.96 11.51
N GLY A 315 -26.55 -5.80 12.75
CA GLY A 315 -26.48 -6.87 13.75
C GLY A 315 -27.83 -7.54 14.01
N ILE A 316 -28.92 -6.77 14.12
CA ILE A 316 -30.29 -7.27 14.29
C ILE A 316 -30.73 -8.08 13.06
N GLY A 317 -30.60 -7.52 11.85
CA GLY A 317 -30.97 -8.18 10.60
C GLY A 317 -30.20 -9.48 10.41
N TRP A 318 -28.89 -9.46 10.69
CA TRP A 318 -28.03 -10.65 10.63
C TRP A 318 -28.42 -11.71 11.66
N THR A 319 -28.81 -11.29 12.86
CA THR A 319 -29.33 -12.20 13.90
C THR A 319 -30.62 -12.89 13.44
N TYR A 320 -31.56 -12.14 12.86
CA TYR A 320 -32.79 -12.72 12.31
C TYR A 320 -32.52 -13.66 11.13
N TYR A 321 -31.59 -13.29 10.24
CA TYR A 321 -31.24 -14.13 9.10
C TYR A 321 -30.70 -15.50 9.55
N LEU A 322 -29.71 -15.51 10.46
CA LEU A 322 -29.09 -16.75 10.93
C LEU A 322 -30.04 -17.61 11.78
N THR A 323 -31.04 -17.01 12.42
CA THR A 323 -32.07 -17.74 13.20
C THR A 323 -33.25 -18.22 12.35
N GLY A 324 -33.25 -17.93 11.04
CA GLY A 324 -34.31 -18.35 10.12
C GLY A 324 -35.54 -17.45 10.11
N ALA A 325 -35.52 -16.32 10.82
CA ALA A 325 -36.58 -15.32 10.79
C ALA A 325 -36.44 -14.40 9.55
N TYR A 326 -36.48 -15.01 8.37
CA TYR A 326 -36.11 -14.37 7.10
C TYR A 326 -36.97 -13.16 6.75
N ASP A 327 -38.27 -13.16 7.08
CA ASP A 327 -39.14 -12.00 6.84
C ASP A 327 -38.70 -10.77 7.63
N LYS A 328 -38.34 -10.96 8.91
CA LYS A 328 -37.82 -9.89 9.78
C LYS A 328 -36.44 -9.42 9.31
N ALA A 329 -35.58 -10.35 8.90
CA ALA A 329 -34.27 -10.01 8.35
C ALA A 329 -34.42 -9.16 7.08
N SER A 330 -35.30 -9.58 6.18
CA SER A 330 -35.63 -8.89 4.93
C SER A 330 -36.08 -7.45 5.21
N GLU A 331 -37.03 -7.23 6.12
CA GLU A 331 -37.50 -5.88 6.49
C GLU A 331 -36.36 -4.96 6.94
N ILE A 332 -35.47 -5.47 7.81
CA ILE A 332 -34.33 -4.71 8.31
C ILE A 332 -33.34 -4.40 7.17
N PHE A 333 -33.04 -5.36 6.31
CA PHE A 333 -32.13 -5.14 5.19
C PHE A 333 -32.71 -4.19 4.13
N THR A 334 -34.02 -4.22 3.88
CA THR A 334 -34.69 -3.24 3.03
C THR A 334 -34.53 -1.83 3.62
N LYS A 335 -34.80 -1.65 4.92
CA LYS A 335 -34.64 -0.35 5.59
C LYS A 335 -33.20 0.18 5.49
N LEU A 336 -32.22 -0.68 5.73
CA LEU A 336 -30.80 -0.33 5.59
C LEU A 336 -30.46 0.04 4.14
N TYR A 337 -30.91 -0.75 3.17
CA TYR A 337 -30.70 -0.45 1.76
C TYR A 337 -31.36 0.87 1.34
N ASP A 338 -32.55 1.16 1.82
CA ASP A 338 -33.26 2.39 1.49
C ASP A 338 -32.58 3.65 2.02
N THR A 339 -31.85 3.51 3.13
CA THR A 339 -31.12 4.61 3.76
C THR A 339 -29.72 4.78 3.15
N TYR A 340 -28.95 3.70 3.04
CA TYR A 340 -27.51 3.75 2.76
C TYR A 340 -27.15 3.34 1.32
N LYS A 341 -28.05 2.66 0.60
CA LYS A 341 -27.89 2.19 -0.78
C LYS A 341 -26.67 1.28 -1.02
N ASP A 342 -26.13 0.66 0.03
CA ASP A 342 -25.02 -0.30 -0.05
C ASP A 342 -25.47 -1.67 -0.63
N SER A 343 -24.65 -2.24 -1.52
CA SER A 343 -24.89 -3.54 -2.16
C SER A 343 -25.01 -4.69 -1.16
N ARG A 344 -24.36 -4.60 0.01
CA ARG A 344 -24.48 -5.57 1.10
C ARG A 344 -25.92 -5.79 1.51
N TYR A 345 -26.66 -4.70 1.73
CA TYR A 345 -28.02 -4.77 2.25
C TYR A 345 -28.97 -5.35 1.19
N LEU A 346 -28.79 -4.94 -0.07
CA LEU A 346 -29.56 -5.49 -1.19
C LEU A 346 -29.30 -7.00 -1.37
N TYR A 347 -28.04 -7.43 -1.24
CA TYR A 347 -27.68 -8.84 -1.32
C TYR A 347 -28.34 -9.67 -0.21
N TRP A 348 -28.24 -9.24 1.04
CA TRP A 348 -28.81 -10.00 2.15
C TRP A 348 -30.34 -9.92 2.23
N HIS A 349 -30.94 -8.85 1.70
CA HIS A 349 -32.37 -8.80 1.42
C HIS A 349 -32.78 -9.85 0.38
N ALA A 350 -32.08 -9.90 -0.77
CA ALA A 350 -32.31 -10.90 -1.81
C ALA A 350 -32.13 -12.34 -1.29
N ARG A 351 -31.08 -12.57 -0.47
CA ARG A 351 -30.84 -13.87 0.17
C ARG A 351 -31.96 -14.25 1.11
N SER A 352 -32.48 -13.31 1.92
CA SER A 352 -33.60 -13.55 2.82
C SER A 352 -34.86 -14.00 2.07
N ILE A 353 -35.15 -13.38 0.91
CA ILE A 353 -36.27 -13.79 0.04
C ILE A 353 -36.01 -15.18 -0.57
N GLU A 354 -34.82 -15.41 -1.12
CA GLU A 354 -34.46 -16.67 -1.79
C GLU A 354 -34.60 -17.88 -0.85
N VAL A 355 -34.03 -17.79 0.36
CA VAL A 355 -34.08 -18.90 1.33
C VAL A 355 -35.47 -19.10 1.95
N ALA A 356 -36.33 -18.08 1.89
CA ALA A 356 -37.76 -18.19 2.21
C ALA A 356 -38.60 -18.77 1.04
N GLY A 357 -37.98 -19.06 -0.12
CA GLY A 357 -38.64 -19.63 -1.29
C GLY A 357 -39.24 -18.61 -2.27
N GLY A 358 -38.96 -17.32 -2.09
CA GLY A 358 -39.40 -16.25 -3.01
C GLY A 358 -38.46 -16.02 -4.20
N ASP A 359 -38.90 -15.18 -5.15
CA ASP A 359 -38.09 -14.78 -6.31
C ASP A 359 -37.32 -13.48 -6.04
N ALA A 360 -35.99 -13.56 -6.09
CA ALA A 360 -35.08 -12.42 -5.89
C ALA A 360 -34.26 -12.05 -7.14
N LYS A 361 -34.60 -12.59 -8.32
CA LYS A 361 -33.79 -12.44 -9.56
C LYS A 361 -33.49 -10.99 -9.94
N GLN A 362 -34.48 -10.10 -9.86
CA GLN A 362 -34.29 -8.69 -10.21
C GLN A 362 -33.29 -7.98 -9.28
N MET A 363 -33.27 -8.36 -8.01
CA MET A 363 -32.35 -7.78 -7.01
C MET A 363 -30.91 -8.20 -7.30
N TYR A 364 -30.73 -9.48 -7.63
CA TYR A 364 -29.47 -10.03 -8.09
C TYR A 364 -29.00 -9.37 -9.40
N HIS A 365 -29.90 -9.14 -10.36
CA HIS A 365 -29.57 -8.40 -11.57
C HIS A 365 -29.07 -6.98 -11.26
N SER A 366 -29.76 -6.25 -10.38
CA SER A 366 -29.34 -4.90 -9.96
C SER A 366 -27.96 -4.90 -9.27
N LEU A 367 -27.62 -5.95 -8.51
CA LEU A 367 -26.29 -6.08 -7.88
C LEU A 367 -25.17 -6.23 -8.91
N ILE A 368 -25.42 -6.92 -10.02
CA ILE A 368 -24.46 -7.05 -11.12
C ILE A 368 -24.25 -5.68 -11.79
N GLU A 369 -25.32 -4.93 -12.05
CA GLU A 369 -25.24 -3.58 -12.63
C GLU A 369 -24.53 -2.57 -11.71
N LYS A 370 -24.72 -2.72 -10.39
CA LYS A 370 -24.10 -1.86 -9.35
C LYS A 370 -22.61 -2.09 -9.16
N GLY A 371 -22.04 -3.11 -9.80
CA GLY A 371 -20.64 -3.11 -10.18
C GLY A 371 -19.71 -4.08 -9.43
N ARG A 372 -18.43 -3.70 -9.44
CA ARG A 372 -17.24 -4.54 -9.18
C ARG A 372 -16.93 -4.72 -7.70
N ASN A 373 -17.89 -5.30 -6.97
CA ASN A 373 -17.76 -5.56 -5.55
C ASN A 373 -18.09 -7.01 -5.20
N PHE A 374 -17.73 -7.41 -3.97
CA PHE A 374 -17.91 -8.77 -3.46
C PHE A 374 -19.33 -9.33 -3.64
N TYR A 375 -20.38 -8.51 -3.47
CA TYR A 375 -21.77 -8.97 -3.56
C TYR A 375 -22.23 -9.17 -5.01
N GLY A 376 -21.74 -8.33 -5.93
CA GLY A 376 -21.89 -8.55 -7.37
C GLY A 376 -21.19 -9.84 -7.80
N ALA A 377 -19.93 -10.01 -7.38
CA ALA A 377 -19.15 -11.22 -7.59
C ALA A 377 -19.87 -12.47 -7.07
N MET A 378 -20.37 -12.45 -5.83
CA MET A 378 -21.08 -13.60 -5.24
C MET A 378 -22.36 -13.98 -6.00
N THR A 379 -23.04 -12.98 -6.56
CA THR A 379 -24.20 -13.18 -7.43
C THR A 379 -23.83 -13.94 -8.72
N HIS A 380 -22.65 -13.67 -9.29
CA HIS A 380 -22.15 -14.43 -10.46
C HIS A 380 -21.90 -15.91 -10.12
N VAL A 381 -21.30 -16.22 -8.96
CA VAL A 381 -20.93 -17.59 -8.57
C VAL A 381 -22.12 -18.48 -8.31
N LYS A 382 -23.18 -17.95 -7.71
CA LYS A 382 -24.41 -18.70 -7.42
C LYS A 382 -25.13 -19.21 -8.68
N GLY A 383 -24.60 -18.97 -9.89
CA GLY A 383 -25.14 -19.53 -11.13
C GLY A 383 -26.43 -18.87 -11.60
N LEU A 384 -26.91 -17.84 -10.90
CA LEU A 384 -28.09 -17.05 -11.25
C LEU A 384 -27.92 -16.37 -12.61
N LEU A 385 -26.68 -16.19 -13.07
CA LEU A 385 -26.35 -15.72 -14.42
C LEU A 385 -26.89 -16.62 -15.54
N SER A 386 -26.89 -17.94 -15.35
CA SER A 386 -27.34 -18.89 -16.39
C SER A 386 -28.84 -18.80 -16.67
N SER A 387 -29.62 -18.39 -15.66
CA SER A 387 -31.08 -18.28 -15.73
C SER A 387 -31.60 -16.84 -15.76
N ALA A 388 -30.77 -15.85 -15.41
CA ALA A 388 -31.16 -14.43 -15.37
C ALA A 388 -30.58 -13.57 -16.50
N LEU A 389 -29.50 -13.99 -17.17
CA LEU A 389 -29.00 -13.28 -18.36
C LEU A 389 -29.63 -13.83 -19.63
N SER A 390 -30.09 -12.91 -20.48
CA SER A 390 -30.38 -13.22 -21.87
C SER A 390 -29.10 -13.65 -22.61
N GLU A 391 -29.24 -14.43 -23.67
CA GLU A 391 -28.10 -14.89 -24.47
C GLU A 391 -27.29 -13.71 -25.03
N HIS A 392 -27.94 -12.57 -25.28
CA HIS A 392 -27.31 -11.32 -25.70
C HIS A 392 -26.40 -10.72 -24.62
N GLU A 393 -26.77 -10.78 -23.34
CA GLU A 393 -25.96 -10.28 -22.23
C GLU A 393 -24.78 -11.21 -21.92
N LYS A 394 -24.95 -12.53 -22.10
CA LYS A 394 -23.82 -13.48 -22.04
C LYS A 394 -22.81 -13.21 -23.15
N ILE A 395 -23.30 -12.94 -24.36
CA ILE A 395 -22.46 -12.59 -25.52
C ILE A 395 -21.80 -11.23 -25.33
N LYS A 396 -22.51 -10.23 -24.78
CA LYS A 396 -21.94 -8.92 -24.47
C LYS A 396 -20.85 -9.02 -23.40
N LEU A 397 -21.09 -9.74 -22.30
CA LEU A 397 -20.08 -10.00 -21.27
C LEU A 397 -18.88 -10.75 -21.87
N ALA A 398 -19.11 -11.74 -22.73
CA ALA A 398 -18.04 -12.46 -23.43
C ALA A 398 -17.26 -11.59 -24.45
N ASN A 399 -17.90 -10.61 -25.07
CA ASN A 399 -17.30 -9.68 -26.04
C ASN A 399 -16.61 -8.48 -25.37
N ASP A 400 -17.06 -8.08 -24.18
CA ASP A 400 -16.42 -7.05 -23.33
C ASP A 400 -15.20 -7.62 -22.57
N ILE A 401 -15.05 -8.96 -22.53
CA ILE A 401 -13.79 -9.62 -22.23
C ILE A 401 -12.88 -9.43 -23.44
N VAL A 402 -12.31 -8.23 -23.55
CA VAL A 402 -11.20 -7.99 -24.46
C VAL A 402 -10.09 -8.95 -24.02
N PRO A 403 -9.71 -9.93 -24.85
CA PRO A 403 -8.54 -10.73 -24.53
C PRO A 403 -7.40 -9.74 -24.34
N VAL A 404 -6.57 -9.93 -23.31
CA VAL A 404 -5.33 -9.15 -23.13
C VAL A 404 -4.35 -9.52 -24.26
N THR A 405 -4.70 -9.16 -25.49
CA THR A 405 -3.79 -9.04 -26.61
C THR A 405 -3.00 -7.77 -26.35
N LYS A 406 -1.66 -7.93 -26.30
CA LYS A 406 -0.64 -6.88 -26.30
C LYS A 406 -1.19 -5.50 -26.68
N ASN A 407 -1.18 -4.59 -25.71
CA ASN A 407 -1.14 -3.13 -25.86
C ASN A 407 -1.29 -2.61 -27.29
N THR A 408 -2.49 -2.20 -27.67
CA THR A 408 -2.71 -1.24 -28.76
C THR A 408 -3.31 0.04 -28.19
N LEU A 409 -2.76 0.53 -27.08
CA LEU A 409 -2.95 1.93 -26.71
C LEU A 409 -1.93 2.75 -27.51
N PRO A 410 -2.30 3.91 -28.07
CA PRO A 410 -1.35 4.75 -28.79
C PRO A 410 -0.19 5.08 -27.85
N GLU A 411 1.04 4.81 -28.30
CA GLU A 411 2.27 5.11 -27.56
C GLU A 411 2.38 6.62 -27.39
N LYS A 412 1.80 7.18 -26.31
CA LYS A 412 2.38 8.40 -25.75
C LYS A 412 3.82 8.03 -25.43
N LYS A 413 4.77 8.60 -26.17
CA LYS A 413 6.19 8.45 -25.89
C LYS A 413 6.59 9.54 -24.92
N ASN A 414 7.52 9.23 -24.04
CA ASN A 414 8.18 10.24 -23.24
C ASN A 414 9.64 10.24 -23.66
N GLU A 415 10.02 11.24 -24.44
CA GLU A 415 11.32 11.32 -25.09
C GLU A 415 12.48 11.21 -24.11
N ARG A 416 12.38 11.84 -22.93
CA ARG A 416 13.40 11.75 -21.87
C ARG A 416 13.54 10.32 -21.35
N ILE A 417 12.43 9.70 -20.93
CA ILE A 417 12.40 8.34 -20.37
C ILE A 417 12.85 7.31 -21.41
N ASP A 418 12.28 7.36 -22.62
CA ASP A 418 12.58 6.42 -23.70
C ASP A 418 14.03 6.55 -24.15
N THR A 419 14.57 7.78 -24.25
CA THR A 419 15.98 8.00 -24.60
C THR A 419 16.90 7.42 -23.53
N LEU A 420 16.66 7.69 -22.24
CA LEU A 420 17.48 7.16 -21.15
C LEU A 420 17.49 5.62 -21.13
N PHE A 421 16.34 4.96 -21.34
CA PHE A 421 16.32 3.51 -21.51
C PHE A 421 17.12 3.04 -22.72
N SER A 422 16.98 3.72 -23.87
CA SER A 422 17.64 3.32 -25.12
C SER A 422 19.17 3.38 -25.05
N ILE A 423 19.73 4.33 -24.29
CA ILE A 423 21.18 4.48 -24.12
C ILE A 423 21.74 3.66 -22.94
N GLY A 424 20.89 3.00 -22.15
CA GLY A 424 21.25 2.08 -21.07
C GLY A 424 21.23 2.67 -19.67
N PHE A 425 20.66 3.86 -19.48
CA PHE A 425 20.55 4.56 -18.20
C PHE A 425 19.23 4.25 -17.49
N SER A 426 19.07 2.98 -17.11
CA SER A 426 17.82 2.48 -16.53
C SER A 426 17.50 3.10 -15.17
N LYS A 427 18.51 3.48 -14.37
CA LYS A 427 18.29 4.09 -13.04
C LYS A 427 17.69 5.50 -13.18
N GLU A 428 18.23 6.28 -14.10
CA GLU A 428 17.79 7.63 -14.43
C GLU A 428 16.41 7.59 -15.10
N ALA A 429 16.22 6.67 -16.06
CA ALA A 429 14.91 6.46 -16.69
C ALA A 429 13.83 6.09 -15.66
N LEU A 430 14.17 5.24 -14.67
CA LEU A 430 13.26 4.91 -13.57
C LEU A 430 12.99 6.11 -12.65
N MET A 431 13.95 7.02 -12.47
CA MET A 431 13.75 8.26 -11.70
C MET A 431 12.76 9.20 -12.40
N GLU A 432 12.94 9.44 -13.70
CA GLU A 432 11.99 10.18 -14.54
C GLU A 432 10.60 9.54 -14.53
N LEU A 433 10.53 8.23 -14.70
CA LEU A 433 9.29 7.48 -14.70
C LEU A 433 8.53 7.61 -13.37
N ASN A 434 9.25 7.56 -12.24
CA ASN A 434 8.67 7.80 -10.92
C ASN A 434 8.22 9.24 -10.72
N TYR A 435 8.93 10.21 -11.30
CA TYR A 435 8.54 11.62 -11.27
C TYR A 435 7.22 11.83 -12.03
N LEU A 436 7.13 11.32 -13.26
CA LEU A 436 5.91 11.33 -14.09
C LEU A 436 4.74 10.64 -13.37
N ALA A 437 4.97 9.47 -12.77
CA ALA A 437 3.94 8.72 -12.05
C ALA A 437 3.39 9.44 -10.81
N ARG A 438 4.16 10.38 -10.21
CA ARG A 438 3.72 11.18 -9.07
C ARG A 438 2.94 12.41 -9.50
N ASN A 439 3.25 12.96 -10.66
CA ASN A 439 2.67 14.18 -11.20
C ASN A 439 2.21 13.95 -12.67
N PRO A 440 1.23 13.06 -12.92
CA PRO A 440 0.76 12.83 -14.28
C PRO A 440 -0.11 14.01 -14.73
N ASP A 441 0.18 14.56 -15.91
CA ASP A 441 -0.63 15.63 -16.50
C ASP A 441 -1.90 15.10 -17.16
N SER A 442 -1.87 13.84 -17.61
CA SER A 442 -3.02 13.19 -18.25
C SER A 442 -3.14 11.70 -17.93
N ILE A 443 -4.30 11.12 -18.27
CA ILE A 443 -4.51 9.67 -18.13
C ILE A 443 -3.56 8.87 -19.03
N GLU A 444 -3.12 9.45 -20.14
CA GLU A 444 -2.11 8.85 -21.02
C GLU A 444 -0.73 8.75 -20.34
N ASP A 445 -0.36 9.69 -19.45
CA ASP A 445 0.87 9.55 -18.65
C ASP A 445 0.78 8.41 -17.65
N VAL A 446 -0.40 8.27 -17.01
CA VAL A 446 -0.66 7.14 -16.11
C VAL A 446 -0.55 5.82 -16.88
N LEU A 447 -1.18 5.71 -18.05
CA LEU A 447 -1.14 4.52 -18.89
C LEU A 447 0.29 4.20 -19.35
N TYR A 448 1.02 5.21 -19.82
CA TYR A 448 2.43 5.06 -20.21
C TYR A 448 3.26 4.56 -19.03
N ALA A 449 3.12 5.18 -17.86
CA ALA A 449 3.91 4.83 -16.69
C ALA A 449 3.60 3.41 -16.20
N CYS A 450 2.31 3.05 -16.09
CA CYS A 450 1.89 1.70 -15.74
C CYS A 450 2.43 0.65 -16.73
N ASN A 451 2.46 0.96 -18.03
CA ASN A 451 3.04 0.06 -19.03
C ASN A 451 4.55 -0.14 -18.83
N LYS A 452 5.31 0.95 -18.67
CA LYS A 452 6.75 0.87 -18.42
C LYS A 452 7.07 0.12 -17.13
N PHE A 453 6.32 0.36 -16.05
CA PHE A 453 6.48 -0.42 -14.82
C PHE A 453 6.24 -1.92 -15.04
N ASN A 454 5.24 -2.31 -15.83
CA ASN A 454 4.99 -3.72 -16.14
C ASN A 454 6.11 -4.35 -17.00
N GLU A 455 6.63 -3.62 -18.00
CA GLU A 455 7.78 -4.05 -18.82
C GLU A 455 9.02 -4.31 -17.95
N LEU A 456 9.23 -3.47 -16.95
CA LEU A 456 10.32 -3.57 -15.97
C LEU A 456 10.05 -4.58 -14.85
N LYS A 457 8.89 -5.26 -14.86
CA LYS A 457 8.41 -6.14 -13.78
C LYS A 457 8.25 -5.45 -12.41
N GLU A 458 8.12 -4.13 -12.42
CA GLU A 458 7.89 -3.27 -11.27
C GLU A 458 6.39 -3.12 -10.98
N TYR A 459 5.69 -4.26 -10.92
CA TYR A 459 4.22 -4.35 -10.85
C TYR A 459 3.61 -3.56 -9.68
N ARG A 460 4.34 -3.44 -8.56
CA ARG A 460 3.90 -2.66 -7.38
C ARG A 460 3.64 -1.19 -7.69
N TYR A 461 4.46 -0.60 -8.55
CA TYR A 461 4.32 0.80 -8.94
C TYR A 461 3.17 0.96 -9.94
N SER A 462 3.03 0.02 -10.86
CA SER A 462 1.90 -0.03 -11.80
C SER A 462 0.55 -0.13 -11.06
N VAL A 463 0.39 -1.13 -10.19
CA VAL A 463 -0.84 -1.32 -9.40
C VAL A 463 -1.05 -0.13 -8.46
N GLY A 464 0.01 0.36 -7.80
CA GLY A 464 -0.05 1.49 -6.88
C GLY A 464 -0.46 2.81 -7.55
N LEU A 465 -0.14 2.99 -8.83
CA LEU A 465 -0.58 4.11 -9.64
C LEU A 465 -2.03 3.90 -10.13
N ALA A 466 -2.32 2.73 -10.69
CA ALA A 466 -3.63 2.38 -11.24
C ALA A 466 -4.78 2.53 -10.22
N VAL A 467 -4.57 2.12 -8.96
CA VAL A 467 -5.60 2.22 -7.90
C VAL A 467 -5.98 3.65 -7.51
N LYS A 468 -5.16 4.65 -7.87
CA LYS A 468 -5.46 6.07 -7.60
C LYS A 468 -6.38 6.69 -8.64
N VAL A 469 -6.58 6.00 -9.76
CA VAL A 469 -7.39 6.48 -10.88
C VAL A 469 -8.78 5.82 -10.82
N PRO A 470 -9.87 6.58 -11.02
CA PRO A 470 -11.20 5.99 -11.17
C PRO A 470 -11.20 4.88 -12.22
N TYR A 471 -11.92 3.79 -11.93
CA TYR A 471 -11.91 2.64 -12.81
C TYR A 471 -12.35 3.03 -14.24
N ASN A 472 -11.57 2.57 -15.21
CA ASN A 472 -11.94 2.49 -16.61
C ASN A 472 -11.39 1.19 -17.19
N GLU A 473 -11.97 0.70 -18.27
CA GLU A 473 -11.60 -0.60 -18.87
C GLU A 473 -10.12 -0.66 -19.27
N LYS A 474 -9.55 0.46 -19.77
CA LYS A 474 -8.12 0.56 -20.13
C LYS A 474 -7.20 0.38 -18.92
N MET A 475 -7.70 0.62 -17.71
CA MET A 475 -6.95 0.49 -16.46
C MET A 475 -7.02 -0.89 -15.84
N HIS A 476 -7.93 -1.74 -16.31
CA HIS A 476 -8.08 -3.10 -15.81
C HIS A 476 -6.77 -3.90 -15.81
N PRO A 477 -5.96 -3.94 -16.90
CA PRO A 477 -4.74 -4.76 -16.93
C PRO A 477 -3.66 -4.30 -15.94
N TYR A 478 -3.71 -3.06 -15.49
CA TYR A 478 -2.76 -2.49 -14.52
C TYR A 478 -3.26 -2.60 -13.08
N LEU A 479 -4.58 -2.66 -12.87
CA LEU A 479 -5.18 -2.99 -11.58
C LEU A 479 -5.03 -4.47 -11.23
N TYR A 480 -5.05 -5.33 -12.24
CA TYR A 480 -5.00 -6.79 -12.13
C TYR A 480 -3.96 -7.37 -13.10
N PRO A 481 -2.66 -7.07 -12.93
CA PRO A 481 -1.62 -7.60 -13.80
C PRO A 481 -1.40 -9.10 -13.56
N LEU A 482 -1.08 -9.84 -14.64
CA LEU A 482 -0.68 -11.25 -14.57
C LEU A 482 0.80 -11.40 -14.15
N ALA A 483 1.17 -10.74 -13.05
CA ALA A 483 2.54 -10.69 -12.54
C ALA A 483 3.01 -12.06 -12.04
N TYR A 484 4.21 -12.48 -12.45
CA TYR A 484 4.81 -13.77 -12.08
C TYR A 484 3.98 -15.00 -12.48
N LEU A 485 3.08 -14.88 -13.46
CA LEU A 485 2.12 -15.93 -13.83
C LEU A 485 2.80 -17.27 -14.14
N GLU A 486 3.91 -17.29 -14.87
CA GLU A 486 4.62 -18.52 -15.21
C GLU A 486 5.05 -19.33 -13.96
N ILE A 487 5.56 -18.65 -12.94
CA ILE A 487 5.97 -19.28 -11.67
C ILE A 487 4.72 -19.74 -10.91
N ILE A 488 3.69 -18.88 -10.86
CA ILE A 488 2.43 -19.17 -10.16
C ILE A 488 1.72 -20.38 -10.78
N GLU A 489 1.56 -20.45 -12.10
CA GLU A 489 0.91 -21.57 -12.79
C GLU A 489 1.67 -22.88 -12.59
N SER A 490 3.00 -22.85 -12.67
CA SER A 490 3.84 -24.01 -12.43
C SER A 490 3.65 -24.57 -11.01
N LEU A 491 3.68 -23.70 -10.00
CA LEU A 491 3.50 -24.08 -8.60
C LEU A 491 2.04 -24.46 -8.27
N ALA A 492 1.08 -23.73 -8.81
CA ALA A 492 -0.35 -23.99 -8.63
C ALA A 492 -0.72 -25.36 -9.22
N LYS A 493 -0.22 -25.70 -10.41
CA LYS A 493 -0.35 -27.03 -11.01
C LYS A 493 0.28 -28.12 -10.13
N LYS A 494 1.47 -27.87 -9.59
CA LYS A 494 2.15 -28.83 -8.72
C LYS A 494 1.37 -29.15 -7.44
N TYR A 495 0.68 -28.16 -6.87
CA TYR A 495 -0.05 -28.31 -5.61
C TYR A 495 -1.58 -28.45 -5.80
N ASP A 496 -2.06 -28.54 -7.04
CA ASP A 496 -3.50 -28.60 -7.38
C ASP A 496 -4.32 -27.43 -6.81
N ILE A 497 -3.84 -26.20 -7.01
CA ILE A 497 -4.53 -24.96 -6.61
C ILE A 497 -4.92 -24.16 -7.87
N GLU A 498 -5.99 -23.38 -7.78
CA GLU A 498 -6.36 -22.37 -8.78
C GLU A 498 -5.33 -21.22 -8.83
N PRO A 499 -4.58 -21.03 -9.93
CA PRO A 499 -3.55 -19.99 -10.03
C PRO A 499 -4.11 -18.56 -9.88
N LEU A 500 -5.34 -18.29 -10.32
CA LEU A 500 -5.94 -16.96 -10.17
C LEU A 500 -6.20 -16.60 -8.70
N ILE A 501 -6.51 -17.57 -7.83
CA ILE A 501 -6.63 -17.33 -6.38
C ILE A 501 -5.27 -16.96 -5.80
N VAL A 502 -4.19 -17.59 -6.25
CA VAL A 502 -2.83 -17.25 -5.82
C VAL A 502 -2.50 -15.82 -6.23
N LEU A 503 -2.77 -15.42 -7.48
CA LEU A 503 -2.61 -14.05 -7.94
C LEU A 503 -3.40 -13.05 -7.10
N SER A 504 -4.64 -13.38 -6.75
CA SER A 504 -5.48 -12.55 -5.89
C SER A 504 -4.89 -12.34 -4.50
N ILE A 505 -4.36 -13.41 -3.89
CA ILE A 505 -3.70 -13.32 -2.59
C ILE A 505 -2.44 -12.45 -2.70
N VAL A 506 -1.57 -12.69 -3.69
CA VAL A 506 -0.36 -11.85 -3.88
C VAL A 506 -0.72 -10.38 -4.06
N ARG A 507 -1.76 -10.10 -4.84
CA ARG A 507 -2.25 -8.73 -5.06
C ARG A 507 -2.71 -8.08 -3.75
N GLU A 508 -3.53 -8.78 -2.96
CA GLU A 508 -4.10 -8.22 -1.72
C GLU A 508 -3.10 -8.17 -0.56
N GLU A 509 -2.09 -9.03 -0.56
CA GLU A 509 -1.05 -9.08 0.47
C GLU A 509 0.05 -8.02 0.24
N SER A 510 0.54 -7.89 -1.00
CA SER A 510 1.73 -7.08 -1.27
C SER A 510 1.59 -6.10 -2.43
N ARG A 511 0.49 -6.17 -3.19
CA ARG A 511 0.37 -5.54 -4.52
C ARG A 511 1.58 -5.86 -5.40
N PHE A 512 2.04 -7.11 -5.34
CA PHE A 512 3.22 -7.60 -6.06
C PHE A 512 4.56 -6.97 -5.67
N ASN A 513 4.66 -6.37 -4.48
CA ASN A 513 5.93 -5.90 -3.94
C ASN A 513 6.71 -7.07 -3.30
N PRO A 514 7.80 -7.56 -3.92
CA PRO A 514 8.58 -8.66 -3.36
C PRO A 514 9.27 -8.26 -2.06
N GLU A 515 9.46 -6.97 -1.80
CA GLU A 515 10.11 -6.40 -0.61
C GLU A 515 9.13 -5.95 0.49
N ALA A 516 7.84 -6.29 0.36
CA ALA A 516 6.82 -5.87 1.31
C ALA A 516 7.09 -6.41 2.73
N ARG A 517 6.93 -5.52 3.74
CA ARG A 517 7.00 -5.85 5.16
C ARG A 517 5.79 -5.29 5.88
N SER A 518 5.03 -6.14 6.57
CA SER A 518 3.91 -5.68 7.39
C SER A 518 4.37 -5.19 8.77
N PRO A 519 3.53 -4.39 9.47
CA PRO A 519 3.72 -4.06 10.87
C PRO A 519 3.92 -5.27 11.80
N ALA A 520 3.26 -6.38 11.49
CA ALA A 520 3.36 -7.61 12.27
C ALA A 520 4.62 -8.43 11.93
N GLY A 521 5.42 -8.00 10.95
CA GLY A 521 6.61 -8.68 10.50
C GLY A 521 6.39 -9.73 9.40
N ALA A 522 5.24 -9.69 8.71
CA ALA A 522 5.00 -10.52 7.52
C ALA A 522 5.81 -10.03 6.32
N ILE A 523 6.27 -10.93 5.45
CA ILE A 523 7.31 -10.65 4.46
C ILE A 523 6.96 -11.15 3.05
N GLY A 524 7.25 -10.30 2.05
CA GLY A 524 7.28 -10.62 0.63
C GLY A 524 5.92 -10.72 -0.05
N LEU A 525 5.90 -11.33 -1.23
CA LEU A 525 4.75 -11.34 -2.14
C LEU A 525 3.45 -11.86 -1.51
N MET A 526 3.52 -12.95 -0.75
CA MET A 526 2.39 -13.56 -0.08
C MET A 526 2.38 -13.28 1.43
N GLN A 527 3.10 -12.24 1.89
CA GLN A 527 3.17 -11.79 3.29
C GLN A 527 3.30 -12.93 4.30
N LEU A 528 4.38 -13.70 4.19
CA LEU A 528 4.64 -14.83 5.08
C LEU A 528 5.18 -14.36 6.42
N MET A 529 4.59 -14.85 7.51
CA MET A 529 5.22 -14.71 8.83
C MET A 529 6.51 -15.54 8.87
N PRO A 530 7.61 -15.04 9.47
CA PRO A 530 8.87 -15.79 9.57
C PRO A 530 8.71 -17.17 10.22
N SER A 531 7.82 -17.30 11.21
CA SER A 531 7.50 -18.58 11.84
C SER A 531 6.81 -19.56 10.88
N THR A 532 5.95 -19.06 10.00
CA THR A 532 5.27 -19.87 8.96
C THR A 532 6.26 -20.30 7.89
N ALA A 533 7.12 -19.39 7.44
CA ALA A 533 8.18 -19.73 6.49
C ALA A 533 9.11 -20.82 7.05
N LYS A 534 9.55 -20.68 8.30
CA LYS A 534 10.39 -21.69 8.98
C LYS A 534 9.69 -23.05 9.14
N ARG A 535 8.39 -23.06 9.43
CA ARG A 535 7.59 -24.30 9.55
C ARG A 535 7.65 -25.12 8.26
N PHE A 536 7.52 -24.48 7.10
CA PHE A 536 7.46 -25.17 5.81
C PHE A 536 8.81 -25.30 5.10
N ASP A 537 9.84 -24.54 5.49
CA ASP A 537 11.19 -24.67 4.92
C ASP A 537 11.74 -26.09 5.04
N SER A 538 11.59 -26.73 6.21
CA SER A 538 12.04 -28.11 6.44
C SER A 538 11.41 -29.13 5.49
N ILE A 539 10.15 -28.91 5.11
CA ILE A 539 9.38 -29.78 4.21
C ILE A 539 9.77 -29.51 2.75
N LEU A 540 9.92 -28.23 2.40
CA LEU A 540 10.19 -27.78 1.03
C LEU A 540 11.68 -27.80 0.65
N LYS A 541 12.57 -27.96 1.65
CA LYS A 541 14.03 -27.98 1.53
C LYS A 541 14.58 -26.75 0.80
N LEU A 542 14.19 -25.55 1.23
CA LEU A 542 14.56 -24.28 0.57
C LEU A 542 15.82 -23.64 1.16
N ASN A 543 16.32 -24.18 2.27
CA ASN A 543 17.53 -23.72 2.97
C ASN A 543 17.42 -22.23 3.34
N ILE A 544 16.34 -21.86 4.04
CA ILE A 544 16.14 -20.50 4.53
C ILE A 544 17.03 -20.29 5.75
N ASN A 545 18.15 -19.57 5.56
CA ASN A 545 19.13 -19.32 6.61
C ASN A 545 18.87 -18.02 7.35
N ASN A 546 18.25 -17.04 6.68
CA ASN A 546 17.95 -15.74 7.25
C ASN A 546 16.67 -15.14 6.64
N MET A 547 16.24 -13.98 7.12
CA MET A 547 15.02 -13.33 6.62
C MET A 547 15.14 -12.84 5.18
N HIS A 548 16.35 -12.53 4.68
CA HIS A 548 16.55 -12.09 3.29
C HIS A 548 16.15 -13.18 2.29
N ASP A 549 16.34 -14.45 2.63
CA ASP A 549 15.89 -15.58 1.80
C ASP A 549 14.39 -15.61 1.55
N ILE A 550 13.56 -15.01 2.41
CA ILE A 550 12.10 -14.98 2.27
C ILE A 550 11.65 -13.91 1.26
N PHE A 551 12.51 -12.93 0.95
CA PHE A 551 12.24 -11.91 -0.08
C PHE A 551 12.46 -12.44 -1.50
N ASP A 552 13.15 -13.57 -1.65
CA ASP A 552 13.28 -14.23 -2.94
C ASP A 552 11.89 -14.63 -3.47
N ILE A 553 11.60 -14.19 -4.70
CA ILE A 553 10.28 -14.33 -5.32
C ILE A 553 9.85 -15.80 -5.39
N GLU A 554 10.74 -16.69 -5.83
CA GLU A 554 10.41 -18.09 -6.02
C GLU A 554 10.23 -18.81 -4.68
N LYS A 555 11.13 -18.58 -3.71
CA LYS A 555 11.00 -19.15 -2.35
C LYS A 555 9.71 -18.67 -1.68
N ASN A 556 9.39 -17.36 -1.75
CA ASN A 556 8.19 -16.79 -1.14
C ASN A 556 6.92 -17.42 -1.73
N LEU A 557 6.79 -17.45 -3.06
CA LEU A 557 5.66 -18.05 -3.75
C LEU A 557 5.55 -19.55 -3.45
N LYS A 558 6.66 -20.29 -3.46
CA LYS A 558 6.65 -21.74 -3.20
C LYS A 558 6.17 -22.07 -1.79
N ILE A 559 6.58 -21.30 -0.79
CA ILE A 559 6.11 -21.47 0.60
C ILE A 559 4.64 -21.07 0.72
N GLY A 560 4.27 -19.89 0.20
CA GLY A 560 2.91 -19.36 0.34
C GLY A 560 1.88 -20.22 -0.37
N ILE A 561 2.15 -20.69 -1.59
CA ILE A 561 1.27 -21.59 -2.33
C ILE A 561 1.18 -22.96 -1.63
N TYR A 562 2.29 -23.48 -1.10
CA TYR A 562 2.25 -24.73 -0.31
C TYR A 562 1.42 -24.56 0.96
N TYR A 563 1.59 -23.46 1.69
CA TYR A 563 0.82 -23.17 2.90
C TYR A 563 -0.68 -23.02 2.57
N LEU A 564 -1.01 -22.29 1.51
CA LEU A 564 -2.39 -22.18 1.04
C LEU A 564 -2.97 -23.55 0.69
N ASN A 565 -2.21 -24.43 0.03
CA ASN A 565 -2.66 -25.80 -0.26
C ASN A 565 -2.97 -26.59 1.01
N TYR A 566 -2.08 -26.49 1.99
CA TYR A 566 -2.26 -27.13 3.28
C TYR A 566 -3.55 -26.64 3.95
N LEU A 567 -3.85 -25.33 3.91
CA LEU A 567 -5.10 -24.78 4.43
C LEU A 567 -6.33 -25.25 3.65
N ILE A 568 -6.27 -25.26 2.31
CA ILE A 568 -7.38 -25.75 1.48
C ILE A 568 -7.69 -27.22 1.81
N LYS A 569 -6.66 -28.06 2.02
CA LYS A 569 -6.83 -29.45 2.43
C LYS A 569 -7.42 -29.60 3.83
N GLU A 570 -7.01 -28.72 4.74
CA GLU A 570 -7.49 -28.72 6.13
C GLU A 570 -8.98 -28.33 6.22
N PHE A 571 -9.41 -27.33 5.45
CA PHE A 571 -10.74 -26.75 5.58
C PHE A 571 -11.73 -27.18 4.48
N GLY A 572 -11.26 -27.72 3.35
CA GLY A 572 -12.12 -28.15 2.24
C GLY A 572 -12.80 -27.02 1.46
N SER A 573 -12.54 -25.74 1.78
CA SER A 573 -13.07 -24.58 1.05
C SER A 573 -12.06 -23.43 1.01
N TYR A 574 -12.08 -22.69 -0.10
CA TYR A 574 -11.20 -21.56 -0.34
C TYR A 574 -11.44 -20.41 0.64
N ALA A 575 -12.68 -20.04 0.94
CA ALA A 575 -12.98 -18.94 1.86
C ALA A 575 -12.46 -19.22 3.28
N TYR A 576 -12.64 -20.44 3.80
CA TYR A 576 -12.06 -20.83 5.08
C TYR A 576 -10.53 -20.81 5.04
N ALA A 577 -9.93 -21.30 3.96
CA ALA A 577 -8.48 -21.28 3.79
C ALA A 577 -7.92 -19.85 3.72
N ILE A 578 -8.57 -18.95 2.98
CA ILE A 578 -8.18 -17.52 2.87
C ILE A 578 -8.35 -16.84 4.24
N ALA A 579 -9.44 -17.12 4.96
CA ALA A 579 -9.63 -16.62 6.33
C ALA A 579 -8.53 -17.13 7.26
N ALA A 580 -8.14 -18.41 7.14
CA ALA A 580 -7.10 -19.03 7.98
C ALA A 580 -5.71 -18.54 7.61
N TYR A 581 -5.48 -18.18 6.34
CA TYR A 581 -4.25 -17.57 5.88
C TYR A 581 -3.99 -16.26 6.62
N ASN A 582 -5.03 -15.42 6.77
CA ASN A 582 -4.95 -14.12 7.43
C ASN A 582 -5.06 -14.20 8.97
N ALA A 583 -6.04 -14.94 9.51
CA ALA A 583 -6.34 -14.96 10.95
C ALA A 583 -5.68 -16.12 11.73
N GLY A 584 -5.07 -17.07 11.02
CA GLY A 584 -4.49 -18.30 11.56
C GLY A 584 -5.48 -19.46 11.66
N GLU A 585 -4.96 -20.68 11.44
CA GLU A 585 -5.69 -21.95 11.45
C GLU A 585 -6.58 -22.14 12.69
N GLN A 586 -6.01 -21.97 13.88
CA GLN A 586 -6.71 -22.21 15.14
C GLN A 586 -7.84 -21.21 15.38
N THR A 587 -7.72 -20.01 14.84
CA THR A 587 -8.77 -18.99 14.93
C THR A 587 -9.98 -19.41 14.10
N VAL A 588 -9.76 -19.80 12.84
CA VAL A 588 -10.85 -20.24 11.96
C VAL A 588 -11.49 -21.53 12.46
N LYS A 589 -10.70 -22.50 12.94
CA LYS A 589 -11.25 -23.71 13.59
C LYS A 589 -12.22 -23.38 14.71
N ARG A 590 -11.91 -22.40 15.57
CA ARG A 590 -12.81 -21.96 16.64
C ARG A 590 -14.07 -21.29 16.11
N TRP A 591 -13.98 -20.52 15.02
CA TRP A 591 -15.15 -19.91 14.39
C TRP A 591 -16.09 -20.97 13.80
N THR A 592 -15.55 -22.06 13.27
CA THR A 592 -16.34 -23.11 12.60
C THR A 592 -16.83 -24.21 13.53
N GLN A 593 -16.20 -24.42 14.69
CA GLN A 593 -16.48 -25.55 15.59
C GLN A 593 -17.96 -25.70 15.96
N ASN A 594 -18.67 -24.59 16.16
CA ASN A 594 -20.08 -24.59 16.58
C ASN A 594 -21.00 -23.82 15.61
N ALA A 595 -20.48 -23.45 14.44
CA ALA A 595 -21.25 -22.69 13.46
C ALA A 595 -21.94 -23.64 12.48
N ASN A 596 -23.22 -23.38 12.20
CA ASN A 596 -24.01 -24.13 11.24
C ASN A 596 -24.33 -23.24 10.02
N TYR A 597 -23.27 -22.75 9.36
CA TYR A 597 -23.41 -21.95 8.15
C TYR A 597 -23.96 -22.83 7.01
N LYS A 598 -25.02 -22.38 6.35
CA LYS A 598 -25.65 -23.12 5.24
C LYS A 598 -24.93 -22.90 3.91
N SER A 599 -24.10 -21.86 3.84
CA SER A 599 -23.34 -21.50 2.64
C SER A 599 -22.11 -20.65 2.97
N VAL A 600 -21.17 -20.57 2.02
CA VAL A 600 -19.90 -19.88 2.23
C VAL A 600 -20.05 -18.38 2.47
N ASP A 601 -21.00 -17.73 1.80
CA ASP A 601 -21.30 -16.30 1.98
C ASP A 601 -21.78 -16.00 3.41
N GLU A 602 -22.48 -16.93 4.06
CA GLU A 602 -22.86 -16.81 5.48
C GLU A 602 -21.63 -16.85 6.38
N PHE A 603 -20.70 -17.79 6.13
CA PHE A 603 -19.43 -17.82 6.86
C PHE A 603 -18.67 -16.50 6.69
N ILE A 604 -18.46 -16.07 5.44
CA ILE A 604 -17.68 -14.87 5.13
C ILE A 604 -18.26 -13.65 5.84
N GLU A 605 -19.58 -13.48 5.80
CA GLU A 605 -20.26 -12.36 6.44
C GLU A 605 -20.24 -12.44 7.97
N ASP A 606 -20.14 -13.64 8.54
CA ASP A 606 -20.11 -13.83 10.00
C ASP A 606 -18.72 -13.79 10.62
N ILE A 607 -17.65 -13.70 9.82
CA ILE A 607 -16.26 -13.61 10.31
C ILE A 607 -16.14 -12.52 11.40
N PRO A 608 -15.75 -12.86 12.64
CA PRO A 608 -15.71 -11.89 13.74
C PRO A 608 -14.66 -10.80 13.59
N TYR A 609 -13.55 -11.09 12.93
CA TYR A 609 -12.48 -10.11 12.72
C TYR A 609 -12.77 -9.30 11.46
N ILE A 610 -13.10 -8.02 11.62
CA ILE A 610 -13.44 -7.13 10.51
C ILE A 610 -12.34 -7.06 9.44
N GLU A 611 -11.07 -7.05 9.88
CA GLU A 611 -9.91 -7.09 8.99
C GLU A 611 -9.92 -8.36 8.11
N THR A 612 -10.09 -9.52 8.73
CA THR A 612 -10.15 -10.82 8.04
C THR A 612 -11.37 -10.92 7.14
N LYS A 613 -12.55 -10.46 7.60
CA LYS A 613 -13.78 -10.41 6.79
C LYS A 613 -13.55 -9.62 5.50
N ASN A 614 -13.00 -8.42 5.64
CA ASN A 614 -12.73 -7.54 4.50
C ASN A 614 -11.63 -8.12 3.61
N TYR A 615 -10.60 -8.75 4.19
CA TYR A 615 -9.56 -9.44 3.44
C TYR A 615 -10.14 -10.56 2.56
N VAL A 616 -10.96 -11.46 3.13
CA VAL A 616 -11.59 -12.55 2.38
C VAL A 616 -12.46 -11.99 1.25
N LYS A 617 -13.29 -10.99 1.53
CA LYS A 617 -14.13 -10.32 0.51
C LYS A 617 -13.29 -9.72 -0.62
N ARG A 618 -12.16 -9.06 -0.30
CA ARG A 618 -11.26 -8.48 -1.31
C ARG A 618 -10.55 -9.53 -2.16
N VAL A 619 -10.04 -10.61 -1.55
CA VAL A 619 -9.38 -11.70 -2.28
C VAL A 619 -10.37 -12.37 -3.23
N ILE A 620 -11.58 -12.66 -2.76
CA ILE A 620 -12.64 -13.25 -3.59
C ILE A 620 -13.02 -12.31 -4.72
N ASN A 621 -13.27 -11.02 -4.44
CA ASN A 621 -13.55 -10.04 -5.48
C ASN A 621 -12.42 -9.99 -6.53
N THR A 622 -11.17 -9.90 -6.08
CA THR A 622 -9.98 -9.90 -6.95
C THR A 622 -9.89 -11.15 -7.81
N PHE A 623 -10.24 -12.32 -7.26
CA PHE A 623 -10.29 -13.57 -8.03
C PHE A 623 -11.31 -13.47 -9.15
N PHE A 624 -12.49 -12.89 -8.92
CA PHE A 624 -13.47 -12.66 -9.98
C PHE A 624 -12.99 -11.67 -11.02
N GLU A 625 -12.28 -10.62 -10.62
CA GLU A 625 -11.70 -9.69 -11.58
C GLU A 625 -10.69 -10.37 -12.50
N TYR A 626 -9.81 -11.22 -11.96
CA TYR A 626 -8.95 -12.06 -12.80
C TYR A 626 -9.76 -13.04 -13.64
N ALA A 627 -10.74 -13.74 -13.07
CA ALA A 627 -11.48 -14.79 -13.78
C ALA A 627 -12.32 -14.25 -14.95
N LEU A 628 -12.92 -13.07 -14.78
CA LEU A 628 -13.71 -12.41 -15.81
C LEU A 628 -12.81 -11.92 -16.95
N PHE A 629 -11.69 -11.25 -16.64
CA PHE A 629 -10.92 -10.49 -17.65
C PHE A 629 -9.59 -11.13 -18.06
N SER A 630 -9.24 -12.32 -17.55
CA SER A 630 -8.04 -13.04 -18.00
C SER A 630 -8.18 -13.51 -19.45
N PRO A 631 -7.09 -13.53 -20.25
CA PRO A 631 -7.08 -14.15 -21.57
C PRO A 631 -7.50 -15.62 -21.55
N ALA A 632 -7.93 -16.13 -22.71
CA ALA A 632 -8.32 -17.53 -22.89
C ALA A 632 -7.19 -18.55 -22.65
N GLY A 633 -5.93 -18.11 -22.53
CA GLY A 633 -4.75 -18.96 -22.32
C GLY A 633 -4.31 -19.17 -20.87
N VAL A 634 -4.94 -18.50 -19.89
CA VAL A 634 -4.62 -18.69 -18.46
C VAL A 634 -5.30 -19.96 -17.96
N SER A 635 -4.58 -20.83 -17.24
CA SER A 635 -5.15 -22.05 -16.67
C SER A 635 -6.27 -21.74 -15.68
N ARG A 636 -7.45 -22.36 -15.85
CA ARG A 636 -8.61 -22.18 -14.95
C ARG A 636 -9.13 -23.54 -14.47
N LYS A 637 -9.36 -23.66 -13.17
CA LYS A 637 -10.13 -24.73 -12.53
C LYS A 637 -11.53 -24.18 -12.23
N THR A 638 -12.56 -24.96 -12.56
CA THR A 638 -13.93 -24.61 -12.15
C THR A 638 -14.04 -24.75 -10.64
N ILE A 639 -14.27 -23.64 -9.94
CA ILE A 639 -14.57 -23.62 -8.51
C ILE A 639 -16.08 -23.58 -8.35
N SER A 640 -16.67 -24.59 -7.69
CA SER A 640 -18.10 -24.56 -7.37
C SER A 640 -18.37 -23.55 -6.27
N PHE A 641 -19.61 -23.08 -6.14
CA PHE A 641 -20.01 -22.15 -5.08
C PHE A 641 -19.71 -22.71 -3.67
N GLU A 642 -19.82 -24.03 -3.49
CA GLU A 642 -19.54 -24.72 -2.23
C GLU A 642 -18.04 -24.89 -1.96
N MET A 643 -17.22 -24.93 -3.01
CA MET A 643 -15.77 -24.99 -2.88
C MET A 643 -15.14 -23.60 -2.70
N LEU A 644 -15.75 -22.56 -3.26
CA LEU A 644 -15.37 -21.16 -3.00
C LEU A 644 -15.39 -20.89 -1.48
#